data_AF-A0A973T0D2-F1
#
_entry.id   AF-A0A973T0D2-F1
#
_cell.length_a   1.000
_cell.length_b   1.000
_cell.length_c   1.000
_cell.angle_alpha   90.00
_cell.angle_beta   90.00
_cell.angle_gamma   90.00
#
_symmetry.space_group_name_H-M   'P 1'
#
loop_
_entity.id
_entity.type
_entity.pdbx_description
1 polymer ?
#
loop_
_entity_poly.entity_id
_entity_poly.type
_entity_poly.pdbx_seq_one_letter_code
_entity_poly.pdbx_strand_id
1 'polypeptide(L)'
;MNRLKAVVAAAATLAATLLLGSAGTASATVPVADYGKYITIDGPKGLEVGGDWGVWTLHAKNPNTVADTEDHLVFNAFGTSDEQQLQFQIRTGTDGEWTDPQVQRTQMSSYPKYPEYLASIDVTGAALDLAPNADTVYQLRARQLPSDTQTQPFETDFDAYLTPQRSPDGQPGTYTARASTTVAPLGLTTTIQDLPTTIPADGRTRQFTVHMSTANQADWHLGSAGFFLWPGQDYAGWEGPSTCDAELDVLDSATGTWHQVSVLETGITGYTVDLSWAQGAPYDRTLTARLTLGGGYRTGVDAEIGFGFYPGSGEPDYFWTQQPLSSTPVAGSSACATANPGSTFRATAPTRVLDTRNAIGVSTRTPVAHGGTLRLTLPADKPVPAGATAVVLNVTATQPTAAGVLTVYPDGKPRPTSSNLNWTAGETIPNQVVVPLGAGGTLDLYDNSAGTVHLVADVTGYYTGDTSGETFNAVSPARLLDTRSANGVPTTTAVPAHGTVHLQVDGRAGLPENDGIPLSGVSGMADVDAVVLNVTATAPTASGVLTVYPDGDDQPVASSLNWTAGRTIANHVVVPVGADGKVAFYNNSSGTVHILADVSGYYATRPGGGFFHPVGPARLMDTRTTGAVAAMGTQQLDLAGTVVPAGATGAVLNVTVTQPKTGGFVSVYPHGTDRPTASNINWLAGETIPNLVTVPLKDGKVLFFNHSGGTVHFIADAAGYFTG
;
A
#
# COMPACT_ATOMS: atom_id res chain seq x y z
N MET A 1 9.72 -6.99 -43.04
CA MET A 1 8.39 -6.47 -43.41
C MET A 1 7.60 -6.23 -42.12
N ASN A 2 7.07 -5.00 -41.98
CA ASN A 2 6.17 -4.45 -40.94
C ASN A 2 6.78 -4.26 -39.53
N ARG A 3 7.28 -3.08 -39.12
CA ARG A 3 6.68 -1.75 -38.77
C ARG A 3 5.93 -1.67 -37.42
N LEU A 4 6.51 -0.85 -36.53
CA LEU A 4 5.96 0.21 -35.66
C LEU A 4 5.86 0.03 -34.12
N LYS A 5 6.40 1.05 -33.45
CA LYS A 5 6.20 1.60 -32.08
C LYS A 5 6.95 0.96 -30.91
N ALA A 6 8.14 1.51 -30.63
CA ALA A 6 8.56 1.78 -29.26
C ALA A 6 8.84 3.29 -29.16
N VAL A 7 7.95 4.00 -28.49
CA VAL A 7 8.22 5.34 -27.95
C VAL A 7 9.13 5.09 -26.74
N VAL A 8 10.42 5.32 -26.90
CA VAL A 8 11.35 5.39 -25.77
C VAL A 8 11.63 6.86 -25.56
N ALA A 9 10.91 7.45 -24.61
CA ALA A 9 11.27 8.72 -24.02
C ALA A 9 12.58 8.50 -23.24
N ALA A 10 13.71 8.73 -23.90
CA ALA A 10 15.01 8.84 -23.25
C ALA A 10 15.24 10.32 -22.93
N ALA A 11 14.56 10.83 -21.90
CA ALA A 11 14.98 12.04 -21.22
C ALA A 11 16.31 11.73 -20.53
N ALA A 12 17.43 11.91 -21.24
CA ALA A 12 18.76 11.83 -20.64
C ALA A 12 18.86 12.98 -19.62
N THR A 13 18.59 12.68 -18.36
CA THR A 13 18.63 13.65 -17.26
C THR A 13 20.10 13.95 -16.97
N LEU A 14 20.65 15.01 -17.57
CA LEU A 14 21.99 15.51 -17.25
C LEU A 14 21.94 16.25 -15.91
N ALA A 15 22.44 15.62 -14.83
CA ALA A 15 22.67 16.31 -13.57
C ALA A 15 24.10 16.86 -13.53
N ALA A 16 24.27 18.15 -13.82
CA ALA A 16 25.48 18.89 -13.43
C ALA A 16 25.25 19.46 -12.02
N THR A 17 25.92 18.91 -11.02
CA THR A 17 25.80 19.36 -9.62
C THR A 17 26.54 20.69 -9.43
N LEU A 18 25.81 21.81 -9.34
CA LEU A 18 26.33 23.09 -8.84
C LEU A 18 26.04 23.20 -7.33
N LEU A 19 27.09 23.16 -6.51
CA LEU A 19 27.02 23.46 -5.07
C LEU A 19 27.26 24.96 -4.87
N LEU A 20 26.20 25.72 -4.59
CA LEU A 20 26.27 27.16 -4.29
C LEU A 20 26.85 27.35 -2.87
N GLY A 21 28.14 27.70 -2.77
CA GLY A 21 28.72 27.98 -1.45
C GLY A 21 30.18 28.44 -1.37
N SER A 22 30.94 28.55 -2.48
CA SER A 22 32.29 29.14 -2.43
C SER A 22 32.75 29.69 -3.79
N ALA A 23 33.49 30.80 -3.78
CA ALA A 23 33.98 31.48 -5.00
C ALA A 23 35.07 30.67 -5.73
N GLY A 24 34.99 30.60 -7.07
CA GLY A 24 35.96 29.95 -7.96
C GLY A 24 35.35 29.58 -9.33
N THR A 25 36.15 29.05 -10.28
CA THR A 25 35.67 28.51 -11.56
C THR A 25 35.63 26.97 -11.54
N ALA A 26 34.64 26.36 -12.20
CA ALA A 26 34.53 24.92 -12.38
C ALA A 26 34.33 24.59 -13.87
N SER A 27 34.94 23.48 -14.31
CA SER A 27 34.72 22.87 -15.61
C SER A 27 34.29 21.42 -15.40
N ALA A 28 33.21 20.99 -16.04
CA ALA A 28 32.72 19.62 -15.99
C ALA A 28 32.36 19.12 -17.40
N THR A 29 32.82 17.93 -17.77
CA THR A 29 32.44 17.25 -19.01
C THR A 29 31.63 16.01 -18.67
N VAL A 30 30.39 15.93 -19.17
CA VAL A 30 29.48 14.82 -18.89
C VAL A 30 29.26 14.00 -20.17
N PRO A 31 29.58 12.68 -20.17
CA PRO A 31 29.20 11.79 -21.27
C PRO A 31 27.69 11.52 -21.22
N VAL A 32 27.01 11.67 -22.35
CA VAL A 32 25.60 11.29 -22.48
C VAL A 32 25.54 9.81 -22.89
N ALA A 33 24.77 9.00 -22.16
CA ALA A 33 24.65 7.58 -22.45
C ALA A 33 24.11 7.37 -23.88
N ASP A 34 24.87 6.61 -24.66
CA ASP A 34 24.75 6.31 -26.10
C ASP A 34 25.15 7.41 -27.12
N TYR A 35 25.93 6.97 -28.13
CA TYR A 35 26.35 7.67 -29.36
C TYR A 35 27.43 8.77 -29.30
N GLY A 36 28.20 8.89 -28.21
CA GLY A 36 29.43 9.71 -28.20
C GLY A 36 29.21 11.23 -28.16
N LYS A 37 28.01 11.69 -27.76
CA LYS A 37 27.71 13.09 -27.45
C LYS A 37 28.36 13.50 -26.12
N TYR A 38 28.82 14.76 -26.03
CA TYR A 38 29.37 15.32 -24.78
C TYR A 38 28.92 16.77 -24.60
N ILE A 39 28.76 17.13 -23.33
CA ILE A 39 28.49 18.51 -22.92
C ILE A 39 29.60 18.95 -21.96
N THR A 40 30.20 20.10 -22.24
CA THR A 40 31.16 20.77 -21.34
C THR A 40 30.54 22.04 -20.79
N ILE A 41 30.60 22.22 -19.48
CA ILE A 41 30.10 23.40 -18.76
C ILE A 41 31.29 24.12 -18.12
N ASP A 42 31.43 25.41 -18.40
CA ASP A 42 32.44 26.29 -17.79
C ASP A 42 31.75 27.49 -17.13
N GLY A 43 32.00 27.72 -15.83
CA GLY A 43 31.49 28.92 -15.15
C GLY A 43 31.79 29.00 -13.65
N PRO A 44 31.21 29.99 -12.95
CA PRO A 44 31.48 30.25 -11.54
C PRO A 44 30.87 29.19 -10.61
N LYS A 45 31.51 28.97 -9.44
CA LYS A 45 31.11 28.02 -8.38
C LYS A 45 30.07 28.58 -7.39
N GLY A 46 29.66 29.84 -7.54
CA GLY A 46 28.68 30.49 -6.67
C GLY A 46 28.20 31.82 -7.23
N LEU A 47 27.07 32.29 -6.70
CA LEU A 47 26.51 33.62 -6.94
C LEU A 47 26.58 34.42 -5.64
N GLU A 48 26.86 35.72 -5.70
CA GLU A 48 26.78 36.61 -4.54
C GLU A 48 25.42 37.32 -4.50
N VAL A 49 24.84 37.46 -3.31
CA VAL A 49 23.56 38.17 -3.10
C VAL A 49 23.68 39.60 -3.58
N GLY A 50 22.85 40.02 -4.54
CA GLY A 50 22.90 41.35 -5.15
C GLY A 50 24.10 41.61 -6.06
N GLY A 51 24.88 40.58 -6.38
CA GLY A 51 26.04 40.65 -7.27
C GLY A 51 25.69 40.69 -8.77
N ASP A 52 26.72 40.85 -9.60
CA ASP A 52 26.61 40.75 -11.06
C ASP A 52 26.16 39.34 -11.50
N TRP A 53 25.61 39.25 -12.71
CA TRP A 53 25.20 37.97 -13.31
C TRP A 53 26.37 36.97 -13.35
N GLY A 54 26.22 35.83 -12.70
CA GLY A 54 27.08 34.68 -12.95
C GLY A 54 26.72 34.08 -14.29
N VAL A 55 27.71 33.89 -15.17
CA VAL A 55 27.50 33.36 -16.53
C VAL A 55 28.21 32.03 -16.68
N TRP A 56 27.46 31.00 -17.09
CA TRP A 56 27.97 29.70 -17.48
C TRP A 56 27.92 29.56 -18.99
N THR A 57 29.01 29.06 -19.57
CA THR A 57 29.10 28.72 -20.99
C THR A 57 29.00 27.22 -21.14
N LEU A 58 28.12 26.80 -22.03
CA LEU A 58 27.83 25.42 -22.36
C LEU A 58 28.29 25.14 -23.78
N HIS A 59 29.09 24.08 -23.95
CA HIS A 59 29.43 23.54 -25.26
C HIS A 59 28.68 22.24 -25.45
N ALA A 60 27.71 22.23 -26.37
CA ALA A 60 26.94 21.04 -26.74
C ALA A 60 27.38 20.57 -28.12
N LYS A 61 27.96 19.36 -28.18
CA LYS A 61 28.44 18.78 -29.43
C LYS A 61 27.60 17.57 -29.86
N ASN A 62 27.02 17.65 -31.05
CA ASN A 62 26.37 16.51 -31.71
C ASN A 62 27.27 15.95 -32.82
N PRO A 63 27.97 14.83 -32.61
CA PRO A 63 28.83 14.22 -33.64
C PRO A 63 28.05 13.38 -34.67
N ASN A 64 26.72 13.28 -34.56
CA ASN A 64 25.91 12.47 -35.46
C ASN A 64 25.62 13.20 -36.79
N THR A 65 25.24 12.42 -37.81
CA THR A 65 24.91 12.91 -39.17
C THR A 65 23.45 13.34 -39.33
N VAL A 66 22.65 13.31 -38.26
CA VAL A 66 21.22 13.67 -38.24
C VAL A 66 20.95 14.67 -37.10
N ALA A 67 20.07 15.65 -37.34
CA ALA A 67 19.66 16.64 -36.35
C ALA A 67 18.76 16.00 -35.29
N ASP A 68 18.94 16.36 -34.03
CA ASP A 68 18.00 16.01 -32.96
C ASP A 68 17.11 17.22 -32.68
N THR A 69 15.79 17.02 -32.74
CA THR A 69 14.79 18.08 -32.55
C THR A 69 13.90 17.85 -31.32
N GLU A 70 14.10 16.74 -30.60
CA GLU A 70 13.35 16.35 -29.39
C GLU A 70 14.22 16.38 -28.11
N ASP A 71 15.49 16.80 -28.19
CA ASP A 71 16.38 16.87 -27.02
C ASP A 71 16.10 18.17 -26.22
N HIS A 72 15.79 18.01 -24.93
CA HIS A 72 15.64 19.10 -23.95
C HIS A 72 16.89 19.19 -23.08
N LEU A 73 17.32 20.42 -22.79
CA LEU A 73 18.39 20.67 -21.84
C LEU A 73 17.79 21.10 -20.50
N VAL A 74 17.97 20.26 -19.48
CA VAL A 74 17.51 20.51 -18.12
C VAL A 74 18.71 20.89 -17.25
N PHE A 75 18.62 22.01 -16.54
CA PHE A 75 19.62 22.43 -15.55
C PHE A 75 19.07 22.31 -14.14
N ASN A 76 19.81 21.67 -13.26
CA ASN A 76 19.45 21.57 -11.85
C ASN A 76 20.36 22.49 -11.01
N ALA A 77 19.76 23.47 -10.33
CA ALA A 77 20.44 24.34 -9.38
C ALA A 77 19.96 24.04 -7.95
N PHE A 78 20.91 23.92 -7.01
CA PHE A 78 20.65 23.61 -5.60
C PHE A 78 20.95 24.83 -4.74
N GLY A 79 20.00 25.23 -3.89
CA GLY A 79 20.14 26.38 -2.97
C GLY A 79 19.56 26.09 -1.58
N THR A 80 20.01 26.84 -0.57
CA THR A 80 19.48 26.77 0.80
C THR A 80 18.21 27.63 0.95
N SER A 81 17.39 27.30 1.94
CA SER A 81 15.96 27.60 2.04
C SER A 81 15.48 29.07 2.08
N ASP A 82 16.36 30.06 1.94
CA ASP A 82 15.97 31.48 1.99
C ASP A 82 15.98 32.15 0.59
N GLU A 83 16.15 31.37 -0.49
CA GLU A 83 16.42 31.88 -1.85
C GLU A 83 15.25 31.73 -2.83
N GLN A 84 14.08 32.30 -2.53
CA GLN A 84 13.01 32.50 -3.55
C GLN A 84 13.35 33.58 -4.60
N GLN A 85 14.62 33.97 -4.74
CA GLN A 85 15.02 35.23 -5.37
C GLN A 85 16.07 35.10 -6.48
N LEU A 86 16.19 33.93 -7.10
CA LEU A 86 17.06 33.73 -8.26
C LEU A 86 16.33 34.10 -9.56
N GLN A 87 16.99 34.94 -10.37
CA GLN A 87 16.59 35.26 -11.74
C GLN A 87 17.51 34.54 -12.74
N PHE A 88 16.95 34.01 -13.83
CA PHE A 88 17.68 33.25 -14.86
C PHE A 88 17.43 33.82 -16.25
N GLN A 89 18.44 33.77 -17.12
CA GLN A 89 18.31 34.06 -18.55
C GLN A 89 19.24 33.17 -19.38
N ILE A 90 18.86 32.91 -20.64
CA ILE A 90 19.63 32.08 -21.56
C ILE A 90 19.77 32.73 -22.94
N ARG A 91 20.84 32.40 -23.65
CA ARG A 91 21.05 32.74 -25.05
C ARG A 91 21.82 31.67 -25.82
N THR A 92 21.65 31.67 -27.13
CA THR A 92 22.45 30.88 -28.08
C THR A 92 23.66 31.68 -28.56
N GLY A 93 24.85 31.09 -28.49
CA GLY A 93 26.12 31.74 -28.81
C GLY A 93 26.57 32.79 -27.79
N THR A 94 27.74 33.37 -28.00
CA THR A 94 28.28 34.43 -27.12
C THR A 94 27.70 35.81 -27.41
N ASP A 95 26.98 35.97 -28.53
CA ASP A 95 26.49 37.26 -29.03
C ASP A 95 24.97 37.31 -29.19
N GLY A 96 24.25 36.24 -28.83
CA GLY A 96 22.79 36.19 -28.89
C GLY A 96 22.09 37.07 -27.85
N GLU A 97 20.81 37.39 -28.10
CA GLU A 97 19.96 38.07 -27.13
C GLU A 97 19.58 37.15 -25.96
N TRP A 98 19.52 37.72 -24.77
CA TRP A 98 19.10 37.02 -23.56
C TRP A 98 17.58 36.90 -23.51
N THR A 99 17.11 35.69 -23.22
CA THR A 99 15.70 35.34 -23.11
C THR A 99 15.43 34.63 -21.78
N ASP A 100 14.20 34.72 -21.28
CA ASP A 100 13.81 34.10 -20.01
C ASP A 100 13.40 32.63 -20.26
N PRO A 101 14.03 31.64 -19.59
CA PRO A 101 13.66 30.24 -19.75
C PRO A 101 12.39 29.89 -18.93
N GLN A 102 11.78 28.75 -19.25
CA GLN A 102 10.81 28.12 -18.33
C GLN A 102 11.57 27.57 -17.11
N VAL A 103 11.02 27.73 -15.91
CA VAL A 103 11.68 27.30 -14.67
C VAL A 103 10.68 26.50 -13.85
N GLN A 104 10.99 25.24 -13.55
CA GLN A 104 10.21 24.43 -12.61
C GLN A 104 10.94 24.38 -11.26
N ARG A 105 10.22 24.64 -10.16
CA ARG A 105 10.79 24.58 -8.81
C ARG A 105 10.18 23.42 -8.05
N THR A 106 11.01 22.56 -7.48
CA THR A 106 10.60 21.38 -6.73
C THR A 106 11.26 21.37 -5.36
N GLN A 107 10.45 21.24 -4.30
CA GLN A 107 10.97 21.09 -2.94
C GLN A 107 11.42 19.65 -2.72
N MET A 108 12.69 19.43 -2.35
CA MET A 108 13.17 18.10 -1.96
C MET A 108 12.88 17.86 -0.48
N SER A 109 12.11 16.82 -0.15
CA SER A 109 11.62 16.57 1.21
C SER A 109 12.49 15.64 2.06
N SER A 110 13.66 15.21 1.59
CA SER A 110 14.43 14.17 2.30
C SER A 110 15.94 14.37 2.26
N TYR A 111 16.48 15.29 3.07
CA TYR A 111 17.83 15.13 3.62
C TYR A 111 17.92 15.70 5.04
N PRO A 112 18.34 14.93 6.07
CA PRO A 112 18.16 15.32 7.47
C PRO A 112 19.09 16.44 7.97
N LYS A 113 19.86 17.09 7.10
CA LYS A 113 20.91 18.03 7.52
C LYS A 113 20.89 19.39 6.84
N TYR A 114 20.14 19.57 5.74
CA TYR A 114 19.94 20.86 5.07
C TYR A 114 18.59 20.83 4.32
N PRO A 115 17.68 21.81 4.49
CA PRO A 115 16.52 21.95 3.62
C PRO A 115 17.00 22.58 2.30
N GLU A 116 17.36 21.74 1.33
CA GLU A 116 17.81 22.18 0.01
C GLU A 116 16.63 22.19 -0.97
N TYR A 117 16.41 23.31 -1.65
CA TYR A 117 15.47 23.39 -2.77
C TYR A 117 16.18 23.02 -4.07
N LEU A 118 15.51 22.26 -4.92
CA LEU A 118 15.95 21.99 -6.29
C LEU A 118 15.16 22.91 -7.23
N ALA A 119 15.85 23.83 -7.91
CA ALA A 119 15.29 24.46 -9.09
C ALA A 119 15.72 23.65 -10.32
N SER A 120 14.77 22.99 -10.97
CA SER A 120 14.97 22.34 -12.26
C SER A 120 14.55 23.33 -13.35
N ILE A 121 15.52 23.99 -13.96
CA ILE A 121 15.29 24.88 -15.09
C ILE A 121 15.18 24.01 -16.32
N ASP A 122 13.95 23.79 -16.75
CA ASP A 122 13.67 23.14 -18.02
C ASP A 122 13.62 24.20 -19.11
N VAL A 123 14.62 24.25 -20.00
CA VAL A 123 14.65 25.20 -21.11
C VAL A 123 13.70 24.71 -22.21
N THR A 124 12.41 24.60 -21.90
CA THR A 124 11.36 24.07 -22.80
C THR A 124 10.90 25.05 -23.87
N GLY A 125 11.48 26.25 -23.94
CA GLY A 125 11.11 27.28 -24.92
C GLY A 125 11.85 27.21 -26.26
N ALA A 126 12.92 26.43 -26.38
CA ALA A 126 13.67 26.26 -27.62
C ALA A 126 14.09 24.80 -27.76
N ALA A 127 13.54 24.09 -28.75
CA ALA A 127 14.13 22.83 -29.18
C ALA A 127 15.62 23.09 -29.44
N LEU A 128 16.51 22.31 -28.83
CA LEU A 128 17.91 22.36 -29.19
C LEU A 128 18.03 21.80 -30.61
N ASP A 129 17.99 22.67 -31.62
CA ASP A 129 18.27 22.26 -33.00
C ASP A 129 19.79 22.02 -33.12
N LEU A 130 20.25 20.88 -32.58
CA LEU A 130 21.64 20.44 -32.71
C LEU A 130 21.82 19.84 -34.09
N ALA A 131 22.07 20.72 -35.06
CA ALA A 131 22.38 20.33 -36.43
C ALA A 131 23.51 19.26 -36.47
N PRO A 132 23.52 18.38 -37.48
CA PRO A 132 24.54 17.35 -37.62
C PRO A 132 25.96 17.92 -37.59
N ASN A 133 26.85 17.35 -36.77
CA ASN A 133 28.24 17.80 -36.58
C ASN A 133 28.40 19.23 -36.03
N ALA A 134 27.36 19.81 -35.41
CA ALA A 134 27.45 21.13 -34.81
C ALA A 134 28.09 21.09 -33.41
N ASP A 135 28.86 22.15 -33.13
CA ASP A 135 29.31 22.53 -31.78
C ASP A 135 28.58 23.83 -31.46
N THR A 136 27.48 23.70 -30.72
CA THR A 136 26.61 24.82 -30.40
C THR A 136 26.91 25.30 -28.99
N VAL A 137 27.24 26.59 -28.88
CA VAL A 137 27.50 27.23 -27.59
C VAL A 137 26.21 27.82 -27.07
N TYR A 138 25.89 27.57 -25.79
CA TYR A 138 24.84 28.27 -25.07
C TYR A 138 25.45 29.03 -23.90
N GLN A 139 24.83 30.14 -23.51
CA GLN A 139 25.18 30.80 -22.26
C GLN A 139 23.94 30.95 -21.40
N LEU A 140 24.07 30.49 -20.15
CA LEU A 140 23.09 30.66 -19.09
C LEU A 140 23.65 31.70 -18.12
N ARG A 141 22.81 32.61 -17.67
CA ARG A 141 23.15 33.51 -16.57
C ARG A 141 22.14 33.45 -15.46
N ALA A 142 22.61 33.58 -14.24
CA ALA A 142 21.78 33.68 -13.05
C ALA A 142 22.29 34.77 -12.11
N ARG A 143 21.40 35.37 -11.33
CA ARG A 143 21.76 36.26 -10.22
C ARG A 143 20.78 36.10 -9.07
N GLN A 144 21.25 36.42 -7.88
CA GLN A 144 20.45 36.43 -6.67
C GLN A 144 19.98 37.85 -6.37
N LEU A 145 18.67 38.04 -6.21
CA LEU A 145 18.08 39.33 -5.87
C LEU A 145 18.14 39.56 -4.35
N PRO A 146 18.28 40.82 -3.88
CA PRO A 146 18.16 41.18 -2.46
C PRO A 146 16.75 40.97 -1.90
N SER A 147 16.67 40.44 -0.68
CA SER A 147 15.43 40.04 0.01
C SER A 147 14.34 41.11 0.06
N ASP A 148 14.73 42.38 0.03
CA ASP A 148 13.90 43.57 0.19
C ASP A 148 13.50 44.26 -1.13
N THR A 149 14.05 43.85 -2.26
CA THR A 149 13.65 44.34 -3.60
C THR A 149 12.45 43.56 -4.16
N GLN A 150 11.32 43.56 -3.44
CA GLN A 150 10.03 43.33 -4.08
C GLN A 150 9.63 44.56 -4.90
N THR A 151 10.31 44.79 -6.02
CA THR A 151 9.65 45.39 -7.18
C THR A 151 9.25 44.25 -8.07
N GLN A 152 8.05 43.74 -7.82
CA GLN A 152 7.27 42.95 -8.76
C GLN A 152 7.28 43.67 -10.12
N PRO A 153 7.80 43.08 -11.21
CA PRO A 153 7.17 43.23 -12.50
C PRO A 153 6.15 42.09 -12.54
N PHE A 154 4.99 42.21 -11.89
CA PHE A 154 3.84 42.94 -12.38
C PHE A 154 2.99 43.49 -11.22
N GLU A 155 2.65 44.78 -11.34
CA GLU A 155 1.64 45.60 -10.63
C GLU A 155 1.07 45.15 -9.28
N THR A 156 1.45 45.93 -8.26
CA THR A 156 0.72 46.16 -7.01
C THR A 156 -0.64 46.83 -7.25
N ASP A 157 -1.73 46.08 -7.04
CA ASP A 157 -2.95 46.55 -6.36
C ASP A 157 -3.80 45.31 -5.98
N PHE A 158 -3.46 44.65 -4.88
CA PHE A 158 -4.27 43.56 -4.33
C PHE A 158 -4.14 43.45 -2.80
N ASP A 159 -4.56 44.50 -2.10
CA ASP A 159 -5.08 44.34 -0.74
C ASP A 159 -6.56 43.92 -0.84
N ALA A 160 -6.82 42.62 -0.95
CA ALA A 160 -8.16 42.11 -0.70
C ALA A 160 -8.44 42.17 0.82
N TYR A 161 -8.94 43.30 1.31
CA TYR A 161 -9.55 43.37 2.63
C TYR A 161 -10.80 42.48 2.64
N LEU A 162 -10.67 41.28 3.19
CA LEU A 162 -11.78 40.44 3.60
C LEU A 162 -12.56 41.18 4.68
N THR A 163 -13.66 41.83 4.31
CA THR A 163 -14.65 42.27 5.29
C THR A 163 -15.73 41.20 5.38
N PRO A 164 -15.75 40.36 6.43
CA PRO A 164 -16.90 39.53 6.71
C PRO A 164 -18.08 40.45 7.05
N GLN A 165 -19.03 40.60 6.13
CA GLN A 165 -20.34 41.13 6.50
C GLN A 165 -21.04 40.07 7.35
N ARG A 166 -20.90 40.17 8.68
CA ARG A 166 -21.91 39.61 9.60
C ARG A 166 -23.27 40.12 9.14
N SER A 167 -24.27 39.25 9.01
CA SER A 167 -25.65 39.75 8.99
C SER A 167 -25.84 40.59 10.28
N PRO A 168 -26.44 41.78 10.21
CA PRO A 168 -26.71 42.62 11.38
C PRO A 168 -27.56 41.93 12.47
N ASP A 169 -28.07 40.73 12.22
CA ASP A 169 -29.19 40.11 12.92
C ASP A 169 -28.84 38.80 13.65
N GLY A 170 -27.61 38.27 13.52
CA GLY A 170 -27.17 37.08 14.27
C GLY A 170 -27.91 35.77 13.94
N GLN A 171 -28.50 35.65 12.76
CA GLN A 171 -29.08 34.40 12.23
C GLN A 171 -28.14 33.75 11.21
N PRO A 172 -28.17 32.40 11.03
CA PRO A 172 -27.33 31.70 10.05
C PRO A 172 -27.67 32.17 8.63
N GLY A 173 -26.70 32.74 7.92
CA GLY A 173 -26.93 33.38 6.63
C GLY A 173 -25.79 33.12 5.65
N THR A 174 -26.16 33.07 4.37
CA THR A 174 -25.38 32.70 3.18
C THR A 174 -24.10 33.52 3.00
N TYR A 175 -22.95 32.85 2.91
CA TYR A 175 -21.66 33.47 2.63
C TYR A 175 -21.50 33.62 1.10
N THR A 176 -21.40 34.86 0.61
CA THR A 176 -21.20 35.14 -0.81
C THR A 176 -19.79 35.69 -1.02
N ALA A 177 -18.92 34.93 -1.69
CA ALA A 177 -17.64 35.45 -2.16
C ALA A 177 -17.88 36.34 -3.39
N ARG A 178 -17.39 37.59 -3.38
CA ARG A 178 -17.30 38.44 -4.58
C ARG A 178 -15.83 38.66 -4.90
N ALA A 179 -15.41 38.26 -6.10
CA ALA A 179 -14.15 38.68 -6.67
C ALA A 179 -14.26 40.12 -7.19
N SER A 180 -13.35 40.98 -6.74
CA SER A 180 -12.96 42.24 -7.38
C SER A 180 -11.44 42.11 -7.48
N THR A 181 -10.80 42.11 -8.65
CA THR A 181 -10.58 43.31 -9.47
C THR A 181 -10.41 43.01 -10.98
N THR A 182 -10.33 44.09 -11.76
CA THR A 182 -9.86 44.25 -13.15
C THR A 182 -8.48 43.60 -13.38
N VAL A 183 -8.31 42.43 -14.01
CA VAL A 183 -8.39 42.12 -15.46
C VAL A 183 -8.87 40.67 -15.65
N ALA A 184 -10.20 40.52 -15.78
CA ALA A 184 -11.01 39.47 -16.42
C ALA A 184 -10.87 37.94 -16.13
N PRO A 185 -12.00 37.18 -16.16
CA PRO A 185 -13.35 37.63 -16.51
C PRO A 185 -14.31 37.67 -15.32
N LEU A 186 -15.05 38.77 -15.27
CA LEU A 186 -16.16 39.05 -14.37
C LEU A 186 -17.09 37.84 -14.15
N GLY A 187 -17.36 37.56 -12.87
CA GLY A 187 -18.69 37.13 -12.46
C GLY A 187 -18.89 35.67 -12.08
N LEU A 188 -17.85 34.83 -11.97
CA LEU A 188 -18.00 33.52 -11.31
C LEU A 188 -18.24 33.76 -9.81
N THR A 189 -19.41 33.37 -9.33
CA THR A 189 -19.81 33.38 -7.92
C THR A 189 -20.09 31.97 -7.48
N THR A 190 -19.53 31.61 -6.32
CA THR A 190 -19.80 30.35 -5.65
C THR A 190 -20.43 30.64 -4.30
N THR A 191 -21.48 29.90 -3.96
CA THR A 191 -22.13 30.00 -2.65
C THR A 191 -22.36 28.60 -2.09
N ILE A 192 -21.98 28.40 -0.84
CA ILE A 192 -22.33 27.22 -0.06
C ILE A 192 -23.62 27.57 0.70
N GLN A 193 -24.66 26.75 0.53
CA GLN A 193 -25.96 26.94 1.17
C GLN A 193 -26.33 25.70 1.98
N ASP A 194 -27.05 25.91 3.08
CA ASP A 194 -27.58 24.87 3.97
C ASP A 194 -26.56 24.00 4.72
N LEU A 195 -25.27 24.34 4.65
CA LEU A 195 -24.28 23.74 5.53
C LEU A 195 -24.50 24.26 6.97
N PRO A 196 -24.71 23.39 7.96
CA PRO A 196 -24.85 23.83 9.35
C PRO A 196 -23.52 24.38 9.89
N THR A 197 -23.53 25.59 10.47
CA THR A 197 -22.37 26.18 11.18
C THR A 197 -22.01 25.42 12.46
N THR A 198 -22.96 24.63 12.98
CA THR A 198 -22.78 23.70 14.09
C THR A 198 -23.31 22.34 13.63
N ILE A 199 -22.44 21.34 13.55
CA ILE A 199 -22.84 19.98 13.19
C ILE A 199 -23.14 19.23 14.50
N PRO A 200 -24.40 18.85 14.77
CA PRO A 200 -24.77 18.20 16.03
C PRO A 200 -24.07 16.85 16.20
N ALA A 201 -23.88 16.48 17.47
CA ALA A 201 -23.18 15.30 17.99
C ALA A 201 -23.79 13.93 17.63
N ASP A 202 -24.58 13.82 16.55
CA ASP A 202 -25.31 12.60 16.18
C ASP A 202 -24.67 11.81 15.03
N GLY A 203 -23.53 12.27 14.49
CA GLY A 203 -22.83 11.61 13.37
C GLY A 203 -23.69 11.49 12.12
N ARG A 204 -24.83 12.19 12.05
CA ARG A 204 -25.73 12.11 10.91
C ARG A 204 -25.18 12.99 9.79
N THR A 205 -25.23 12.46 8.59
CA THR A 205 -24.97 13.16 7.34
C THR A 205 -25.79 14.44 7.23
N ARG A 206 -25.15 15.53 6.81
CA ARG A 206 -25.81 16.82 6.52
C ARG A 206 -25.60 17.16 5.06
N GLN A 207 -26.70 17.33 4.34
CA GLN A 207 -26.67 17.79 2.97
C GLN A 207 -26.50 19.30 2.96
N PHE A 208 -25.76 19.77 1.97
CA PHE A 208 -25.60 21.16 1.65
C PHE A 208 -25.49 21.29 0.13
N THR A 209 -25.70 22.48 -0.39
CA THR A 209 -25.60 22.74 -1.83
C THR A 209 -24.48 23.72 -2.11
N VAL A 210 -23.80 23.49 -3.22
CA VAL A 210 -22.81 24.40 -3.78
C VAL A 210 -23.36 24.94 -5.08
N HIS A 211 -23.71 26.22 -5.07
CA HIS A 211 -24.22 26.91 -6.24
C HIS A 211 -23.10 27.71 -6.89
N MET A 212 -22.90 27.53 -8.18
CA MET A 212 -21.83 28.10 -8.99
C MET A 212 -22.46 28.81 -10.19
N SER A 213 -22.29 30.12 -10.31
CA SER A 213 -22.87 30.88 -11.43
C SER A 213 -21.89 31.88 -11.99
N THR A 214 -21.95 32.15 -13.30
CA THR A 214 -21.08 33.11 -13.98
C THR A 214 -21.90 34.17 -14.72
N ALA A 215 -21.59 35.45 -14.50
CA ALA A 215 -22.32 36.56 -15.11
C ALA A 215 -22.14 36.66 -16.63
N ASN A 216 -21.11 36.03 -17.20
CA ASN A 216 -20.70 36.25 -18.59
C ASN A 216 -21.34 35.27 -19.59
N GLN A 217 -22.09 34.24 -19.16
CA GLN A 217 -22.75 33.21 -20.01
C GLN A 217 -21.88 32.49 -21.06
N ALA A 218 -20.64 32.92 -21.27
CA ALA A 218 -19.67 32.34 -22.18
C ALA A 218 -19.04 31.10 -21.53
N ASP A 219 -18.79 30.07 -22.33
CA ASP A 219 -18.37 28.72 -21.94
C ASP A 219 -17.15 28.69 -20.99
N TRP A 220 -17.40 28.72 -19.68
CA TRP A 220 -16.38 28.30 -18.71
C TRP A 220 -16.27 26.77 -18.82
N HIS A 221 -15.12 26.28 -19.26
CA HIS A 221 -14.79 24.85 -19.18
C HIS A 221 -14.45 24.48 -17.73
N LEU A 222 -15.48 24.45 -16.87
CA LEU A 222 -15.38 23.96 -15.50
C LEU A 222 -15.32 22.42 -15.54
N GLY A 223 -14.14 21.88 -15.83
CA GLY A 223 -13.92 20.43 -15.92
C GLY A 223 -13.93 19.75 -14.56
N SER A 224 -13.37 20.40 -13.54
CA SER A 224 -13.27 19.84 -12.20
C SER A 224 -13.24 20.93 -11.12
N ALA A 225 -13.66 20.56 -9.91
CA ALA A 225 -13.56 21.38 -8.69
C ALA A 225 -13.13 20.51 -7.51
N GLY A 226 -12.63 21.11 -6.43
CA GLY A 226 -12.20 20.42 -5.23
C GLY A 226 -12.93 20.88 -3.98
N PHE A 227 -12.96 20.01 -2.99
CA PHE A 227 -13.35 20.34 -1.62
C PHE A 227 -12.14 20.24 -0.72
N PHE A 228 -12.13 21.06 0.33
CA PHE A 228 -11.09 21.06 1.34
C PHE A 228 -11.70 21.27 2.73
N LEU A 229 -11.16 20.59 3.74
CA LEU A 229 -11.63 20.67 5.12
C LEU A 229 -10.47 21.05 6.04
N TRP A 230 -10.55 22.24 6.65
CA TRP A 230 -9.56 22.78 7.56
C TRP A 230 -10.00 22.57 9.02
N PRO A 231 -9.19 21.93 9.88
CA PRO A 231 -9.54 21.75 11.28
C PRO A 231 -9.18 22.94 12.19
N GLY A 232 -8.43 23.95 11.75
CA GLY A 232 -8.05 25.13 12.55
C GLY A 232 -6.54 25.26 12.80
N GLN A 233 -6.08 26.39 13.40
CA GLN A 233 -4.65 26.66 13.62
C GLN A 233 -4.02 25.77 14.71
N ASP A 234 -3.24 24.77 14.28
CA ASP A 234 -2.11 24.18 15.01
C ASP A 234 -1.10 23.63 13.98
N TYR A 235 -0.20 24.50 13.49
CA TYR A 235 0.75 24.20 12.39
C TYR A 235 1.95 23.32 12.79
N ALA A 236 1.96 22.75 14.00
CA ALA A 236 3.08 21.96 14.51
C ALA A 236 2.63 20.56 14.94
N GLY A 237 2.58 19.65 13.97
CA GLY A 237 2.70 18.21 14.24
C GLY A 237 1.42 17.37 14.31
N TRP A 238 0.32 17.79 13.69
CA TRP A 238 -0.87 16.94 13.55
C TRP A 238 -1.29 16.74 12.09
N GLU A 239 -1.38 15.46 11.75
CA GLU A 239 -2.20 14.83 10.73
C GLU A 239 -3.60 15.50 10.65
N GLY A 240 -4.01 15.96 9.46
CA GLY A 240 -5.37 16.44 9.18
C GLY A 240 -6.44 15.35 9.34
N PRO A 241 -7.74 15.67 9.17
CA PRO A 241 -8.81 14.70 9.34
C PRO A 241 -8.65 13.52 8.37
N SER A 242 -8.62 12.30 8.91
CA SER A 242 -8.62 11.07 8.10
C SER A 242 -9.99 10.86 7.44
N THR A 243 -10.07 9.92 6.49
CA THR A 243 -11.34 9.54 5.81
C THR A 243 -12.42 9.01 6.77
N CYS A 244 -12.06 8.64 8.01
CA CYS A 244 -13.01 8.26 9.06
C CYS A 244 -13.39 9.43 10.01
N ASP A 245 -12.62 10.52 10.01
CA ASP A 245 -12.90 11.73 10.79
C ASP A 245 -13.89 12.64 10.06
N ALA A 246 -13.88 12.63 8.74
CA ALA A 246 -14.90 13.28 7.92
C ALA A 246 -15.05 12.57 6.58
N GLU A 247 -16.30 12.39 6.15
CA GLU A 247 -16.65 11.89 4.82
C GLU A 247 -17.43 12.97 4.08
N LEU A 248 -17.01 13.25 2.85
CA LEU A 248 -17.71 14.14 1.95
C LEU A 248 -18.14 13.37 0.71
N ASP A 249 -19.44 13.37 0.41
CA ASP A 249 -19.96 12.78 -0.82
C ASP A 249 -20.68 13.83 -1.66
N VAL A 250 -20.67 13.60 -2.96
CA VAL A 250 -21.37 14.41 -3.96
C VAL A 250 -22.40 13.54 -4.67
N LEU A 251 -23.60 14.08 -4.88
CA LEU A 251 -24.67 13.38 -5.57
C LEU A 251 -24.52 13.51 -7.09
N ASP A 252 -24.39 12.38 -7.79
CA ASP A 252 -24.68 12.32 -9.22
C ASP A 252 -26.19 12.39 -9.40
N SER A 253 -26.62 13.54 -9.89
CA SER A 253 -28.02 13.86 -10.03
C SER A 253 -28.72 13.13 -11.19
N ALA A 254 -27.96 12.56 -12.13
CA ALA A 254 -28.50 11.77 -13.24
C ALA A 254 -28.82 10.33 -12.81
N THR A 255 -27.99 9.74 -11.95
CA THR A 255 -28.15 8.35 -11.48
C THR A 255 -28.77 8.24 -10.08
N GLY A 256 -28.73 9.32 -9.29
CA GLY A 256 -29.11 9.33 -7.88
C GLY A 256 -28.05 8.70 -6.96
N THR A 257 -26.84 8.45 -7.45
CA THR A 257 -25.75 7.78 -6.72
C THR A 257 -24.88 8.80 -5.98
N TRP A 258 -24.46 8.49 -4.76
CA TRP A 258 -23.49 9.29 -4.02
C TRP A 258 -22.06 8.82 -4.34
N HIS A 259 -21.19 9.77 -4.67
CA HIS A 259 -19.78 9.55 -4.97
C HIS A 259 -18.94 10.17 -3.85
N GLN A 260 -18.07 9.37 -3.25
CA GLN A 260 -17.15 9.83 -2.22
C GLN A 260 -16.06 10.71 -2.83
N VAL A 261 -15.81 11.86 -2.20
CA VAL A 261 -14.80 12.84 -2.57
C VAL A 261 -13.86 12.97 -1.39
N SER A 262 -12.66 12.40 -1.50
CA SER A 262 -11.71 12.19 -0.40
C SER A 262 -11.44 13.44 0.46
N VAL A 263 -11.24 13.23 1.77
CA VAL A 263 -10.72 14.22 2.73
C VAL A 263 -9.29 13.78 3.09
N LEU A 264 -8.28 14.64 2.94
CA LEU A 264 -6.88 14.29 3.22
C LEU A 264 -6.13 15.36 4.02
N GLU A 265 -5.24 14.83 4.87
CA GLU A 265 -4.08 15.45 5.51
C GLU A 265 -3.30 16.40 4.60
N THR A 266 -2.97 17.57 5.15
CA THR A 266 -1.84 18.44 4.78
C THR A 266 -1.02 18.00 3.55
N GLY A 267 -1.45 18.43 2.35
CA GLY A 267 -0.69 18.23 1.12
C GLY A 267 -1.59 18.10 -0.10
N ILE A 268 -1.60 19.12 -0.95
CA ILE A 268 -2.50 19.21 -2.10
C ILE A 268 -2.08 18.20 -3.18
N THR A 269 -2.63 16.99 -3.18
CA THR A 269 -2.74 16.17 -4.39
C THR A 269 -3.95 15.22 -4.30
N GLY A 270 -4.97 15.43 -5.14
CA GLY A 270 -6.09 14.48 -5.32
C GLY A 270 -7.52 15.03 -5.44
N TYR A 271 -7.73 16.34 -5.58
CA TYR A 271 -9.04 16.98 -5.31
C TYR A 271 -9.86 17.35 -6.56
N THR A 272 -10.37 16.37 -7.31
CA THR A 272 -11.26 16.69 -8.45
C THR A 272 -12.59 15.94 -8.41
N VAL A 273 -13.64 16.67 -8.05
CA VAL A 273 -15.03 16.38 -8.41
C VAL A 273 -15.22 16.76 -9.86
N ASP A 274 -15.67 15.79 -10.67
CA ASP A 274 -16.15 16.09 -12.01
C ASP A 274 -17.47 16.86 -11.90
N LEU A 275 -17.49 18.07 -12.45
CA LEU A 275 -18.64 18.96 -12.40
C LEU A 275 -19.74 18.58 -13.41
N SER A 276 -19.53 17.51 -14.18
CA SER A 276 -20.59 16.90 -15.00
C SER A 276 -21.82 16.49 -14.20
N TRP A 277 -21.68 16.24 -12.88
CA TRP A 277 -22.76 15.84 -11.98
C TRP A 277 -23.66 16.99 -11.52
N ALA A 278 -23.19 18.24 -11.64
CA ALA A 278 -23.92 19.42 -11.19
C ALA A 278 -25.11 19.72 -12.11
N GLN A 279 -26.29 19.99 -11.53
CA GLN A 279 -27.51 20.31 -12.27
C GLN A 279 -27.55 21.78 -12.68
N GLY A 280 -28.03 22.07 -13.89
CA GLY A 280 -28.23 23.43 -14.38
C GLY A 280 -27.54 23.70 -15.70
N ALA A 281 -27.58 24.94 -16.16
CA ALA A 281 -26.89 25.35 -17.37
C ALA A 281 -25.37 25.42 -17.12
N PRO A 282 -24.50 25.28 -18.13
CA PRO A 282 -23.05 25.29 -17.93
C PRO A 282 -22.52 26.49 -17.12
N TYR A 283 -23.19 27.63 -17.21
CA TYR A 283 -22.89 28.90 -16.54
C TYR A 283 -23.63 29.11 -15.21
N ASP A 284 -24.51 28.21 -14.80
CA ASP A 284 -25.32 28.32 -13.58
C ASP A 284 -25.68 26.90 -13.09
N ARG A 285 -24.83 26.35 -12.22
CA ARG A 285 -24.87 24.96 -11.79
C ARG A 285 -25.02 24.84 -10.28
N THR A 286 -25.74 23.81 -9.85
CA THR A 286 -25.89 23.41 -8.44
C THR A 286 -25.36 22.00 -8.23
N LEU A 287 -24.49 21.85 -7.25
CA LEU A 287 -23.99 20.57 -6.76
C LEU A 287 -24.63 20.26 -5.41
N THR A 288 -25.16 19.05 -5.23
CA THR A 288 -25.59 18.58 -3.91
C THR A 288 -24.46 17.77 -3.30
N ALA A 289 -24.02 18.17 -2.12
CA ALA A 289 -23.00 17.49 -1.35
C ALA A 289 -23.53 17.12 0.03
N ARG A 290 -22.85 16.19 0.70
CA ARG A 290 -23.16 15.85 2.08
C ARG A 290 -21.88 15.62 2.87
N LEU A 291 -21.84 16.16 4.08
CA LEU A 291 -20.73 16.01 5.03
C LEU A 291 -21.19 15.14 6.20
N THR A 292 -20.35 14.18 6.57
CA THR A 292 -20.47 13.37 7.77
C THR A 292 -19.23 13.57 8.61
N LEU A 293 -19.35 13.93 9.89
CA LEU A 293 -18.21 14.06 10.81
C LEU A 293 -18.16 12.85 11.75
N GLY A 294 -16.98 12.23 11.84
CA GLY A 294 -16.67 11.10 12.71
C GLY A 294 -16.33 11.52 14.15
N GLY A 295 -16.26 10.53 15.04
CA GLY A 295 -16.03 10.78 16.47
C GLY A 295 -14.66 11.33 16.85
N GLY A 296 -13.67 11.21 15.97
CA GLY A 296 -12.31 11.71 16.14
C GLY A 296 -12.09 13.16 15.68
N TYR A 297 -13.05 13.75 14.95
CA TYR A 297 -12.90 15.10 14.39
C TYR A 297 -12.82 16.18 15.47
N ARG A 298 -11.77 17.01 15.42
CA ARG A 298 -11.54 18.12 16.35
C ARG A 298 -11.47 19.44 15.58
N THR A 299 -12.33 20.39 15.93
CA THR A 299 -12.29 21.76 15.39
C THR A 299 -11.54 22.70 16.34
N GLY A 300 -10.53 23.38 15.83
CA GLY A 300 -9.89 24.55 16.40
C GLY A 300 -10.67 25.85 16.12
N VAL A 301 -10.08 26.99 16.49
CA VAL A 301 -10.75 28.31 16.51
C VAL A 301 -11.15 28.81 15.11
N ASP A 302 -10.56 28.22 14.05
CA ASP A 302 -10.76 28.62 12.65
C ASP A 302 -11.05 27.40 11.75
N ALA A 303 -11.81 26.41 12.23
CA ALA A 303 -12.16 25.27 11.39
C ALA A 303 -13.14 25.68 10.27
N GLU A 304 -12.93 25.19 9.06
CA GLU A 304 -13.64 25.64 7.85
C GLU A 304 -13.78 24.51 6.83
N ILE A 305 -14.84 24.55 6.01
CA ILE A 305 -14.91 23.79 4.75
C ILE A 305 -14.86 24.76 3.58
N GLY A 306 -14.02 24.44 2.59
CA GLY A 306 -13.84 25.17 1.36
C GLY A 306 -14.30 24.38 0.14
N PHE A 307 -14.85 25.07 -0.84
CA PHE A 307 -15.03 24.53 -2.21
C PHE A 307 -14.40 25.48 -3.21
N GLY A 308 -13.62 24.94 -4.16
CA GLY A 308 -12.94 25.76 -5.15
C GLY A 308 -12.59 25.10 -6.48
N PHE A 309 -12.11 25.90 -7.44
CA PHE A 309 -11.83 25.47 -8.81
C PHE A 309 -10.34 25.53 -9.14
N TYR A 310 -9.89 24.62 -10.02
CA TYR A 310 -8.54 24.59 -10.55
C TYR A 310 -8.53 24.78 -12.07
N PRO A 311 -8.25 25.99 -12.59
CA PRO A 311 -8.07 26.20 -14.01
C PRO A 311 -6.66 25.75 -14.46
N GLY A 312 -6.37 24.46 -14.38
CA GLY A 312 -5.49 23.73 -15.32
C GLY A 312 -4.07 24.19 -15.71
N SER A 313 -3.36 25.10 -15.04
CA SER A 313 -2.00 25.50 -15.49
C SER A 313 -0.91 25.66 -14.44
N GLY A 314 -1.00 25.00 -13.28
CA GLY A 314 0.18 24.80 -12.42
C GLY A 314 0.65 25.99 -11.57
N GLU A 315 -0.12 27.08 -11.47
CA GLU A 315 0.00 28.10 -10.42
C GLU A 315 -1.39 28.60 -9.96
N PRO A 316 -1.52 29.22 -8.77
CA PRO A 316 -2.76 29.23 -8.02
C PRO A 316 -3.69 30.43 -8.27
N ASP A 317 -4.60 30.31 -9.23
CA ASP A 317 -5.81 31.14 -9.25
C ASP A 317 -6.90 30.48 -8.39
N TYR A 318 -6.81 30.62 -7.07
CA TYR A 318 -7.74 29.99 -6.13
C TYR A 318 -9.06 30.77 -6.01
N PHE A 319 -10.14 30.26 -6.61
CA PHE A 319 -11.50 30.63 -6.21
C PHE A 319 -11.99 29.64 -5.18
N TRP A 320 -12.13 30.05 -3.92
CA TRP A 320 -12.72 29.24 -2.85
C TRP A 320 -13.82 29.99 -2.12
N THR A 321 -14.91 29.29 -1.81
CA THR A 321 -15.90 29.73 -0.82
C THR A 321 -15.68 28.91 0.44
N GLN A 322 -15.42 29.60 1.55
CA GLN A 322 -15.20 28.97 2.84
C GLN A 322 -16.40 29.21 3.74
N GLN A 323 -16.73 28.21 4.55
CA GLN A 323 -17.72 28.34 5.60
C GLN A 323 -17.17 27.80 6.92
N PRO A 324 -17.24 28.60 8.02
CA PRO A 324 -16.80 28.16 9.33
C PRO A 324 -17.57 26.94 9.83
N LEU A 325 -16.86 26.05 10.50
CA LEU A 325 -17.36 24.87 11.17
C LEU A 325 -17.00 24.93 12.65
N SER A 326 -17.95 24.51 13.50
CA SER A 326 -17.68 24.31 14.92
C SER A 326 -18.27 22.97 15.39
N SER A 327 -17.49 22.21 16.15
CA SER A 327 -17.91 20.96 16.79
C SER A 327 -17.50 20.93 18.26
N THR A 328 -18.33 20.36 19.12
CA THR A 328 -17.96 20.05 20.51
C THR A 328 -17.58 18.56 20.62
N PRO A 329 -16.54 18.17 21.39
CA PRO A 329 -16.15 16.77 21.58
C PRO A 329 -17.31 15.91 22.11
N VAL A 330 -17.49 14.70 21.57
CA VAL A 330 -18.59 13.79 21.94
C VAL A 330 -18.09 12.62 22.78
N ALA A 331 -18.77 12.36 23.90
CA ALA A 331 -18.71 11.07 24.58
C ALA A 331 -19.69 10.10 23.90
N GLY A 332 -19.19 9.00 23.31
CA GLY A 332 -20.03 7.93 22.76
C GLY A 332 -20.24 7.92 21.24
N SER A 333 -19.58 8.81 20.48
CA SER A 333 -19.36 8.55 19.04
C SER A 333 -18.48 7.32 18.88
N SER A 334 -18.64 6.57 17.78
CA SER A 334 -17.63 5.59 17.38
C SER A 334 -16.32 6.36 17.27
N ALA A 335 -15.36 6.09 18.15
CA ALA A 335 -13.99 6.54 17.93
C ALA A 335 -13.64 6.11 16.50
N CYS A 336 -12.94 6.96 15.72
CA CYS A 336 -12.08 6.38 14.70
C CYS A 336 -11.31 5.31 15.46
N ALA A 337 -11.46 4.05 15.05
CA ALA A 337 -10.30 3.20 15.14
C ALA A 337 -9.25 4.06 14.44
N THR A 338 -8.30 4.62 15.19
CA THR A 338 -7.07 5.21 14.64
C THR A 338 -6.79 4.39 13.41
N ALA A 339 -6.75 5.00 12.21
CA ALA A 339 -6.38 4.28 11.00
C ALA A 339 -5.23 3.40 11.44
N ASN A 340 -5.47 2.08 11.54
CA ASN A 340 -4.43 1.20 12.04
C ASN A 340 -3.33 1.48 11.02
N PRO A 341 -2.12 1.94 11.38
CA PRO A 341 -1.09 2.30 10.39
C PRO A 341 -0.56 1.05 9.63
N GLY A 342 -1.42 0.04 9.51
CA GLY A 342 -1.17 -1.37 9.51
C GLY A 342 -0.17 -1.78 10.58
N SER A 343 0.26 -3.02 10.47
CA SER A 343 1.27 -3.60 11.32
C SER A 343 2.34 -4.20 10.43
N THR A 344 3.59 -4.03 10.83
CA THR A 344 4.72 -4.71 10.20
C THR A 344 4.89 -6.10 10.81
N PHE A 345 5.41 -7.03 10.00
CA PHE A 345 5.72 -8.39 10.41
C PHE A 345 7.11 -8.46 11.02
N ARG A 346 7.30 -9.43 11.92
CA ARG A 346 8.61 -9.86 12.40
C ARG A 346 8.65 -11.38 12.37
N ALA A 347 9.49 -11.90 11.50
CA ALA A 347 9.74 -13.33 11.41
C ALA A 347 10.47 -13.83 12.67
N THR A 348 10.13 -15.04 13.13
CA THR A 348 10.80 -15.68 14.26
C THR A 348 11.09 -17.13 13.95
N ALA A 349 12.20 -17.66 14.48
CA ALA A 349 12.42 -19.10 14.49
C ALA A 349 11.22 -19.81 15.16
N PRO A 350 10.71 -20.93 14.59
CA PRO A 350 9.57 -21.63 15.14
C PRO A 350 9.73 -21.97 16.63
N THR A 351 8.89 -21.38 17.48
CA THR A 351 9.00 -21.51 18.93
C THR A 351 7.71 -22.05 19.54
N ARG A 352 7.79 -23.15 20.29
CA ARG A 352 6.64 -23.75 20.95
C ARG A 352 6.15 -22.92 22.13
N VAL A 353 4.92 -22.43 22.04
CA VAL A 353 4.26 -21.65 23.10
C VAL A 353 3.12 -22.40 23.78
N LEU A 354 2.62 -23.47 23.15
CA LEU A 354 1.58 -24.33 23.72
C LEU A 354 1.89 -25.79 23.41
N ASP A 355 1.80 -26.64 24.43
CA ASP A 355 1.69 -28.10 24.29
C ASP A 355 0.98 -28.67 25.50
N THR A 356 -0.30 -28.94 25.33
CA THR A 356 -1.15 -29.52 26.38
C THR A 356 -0.75 -30.93 26.80
N ARG A 357 0.11 -31.64 26.06
CA ARG A 357 0.64 -32.95 26.47
C ARG A 357 1.81 -32.81 27.44
N ASN A 358 2.54 -31.71 27.33
CA ASN A 358 3.77 -31.45 28.05
C ASN A 358 3.65 -30.35 29.11
N ALA A 359 2.47 -29.74 29.24
CA ALA A 359 2.20 -28.58 30.10
C ALA A 359 3.05 -27.35 29.74
N ILE A 360 3.19 -27.08 28.43
CA ILE A 360 3.78 -25.83 27.92
C ILE A 360 2.63 -24.86 27.67
N GLY A 361 2.72 -23.63 28.18
CA GLY A 361 1.67 -22.61 28.06
C GLY A 361 0.39 -22.89 28.86
N VAL A 362 0.35 -23.99 29.62
CA VAL A 362 -0.77 -24.40 30.48
C VAL A 362 -0.27 -25.05 31.76
N SER A 363 -1.10 -25.10 32.80
CA SER A 363 -0.73 -25.61 34.13
C SER A 363 -0.81 -27.13 34.29
N THR A 364 -1.50 -27.83 33.37
CA THR A 364 -1.71 -29.28 33.46
C THR A 364 -1.54 -29.96 32.11
N ARG A 365 -1.38 -31.29 32.11
CA ARG A 365 -1.35 -32.11 30.90
C ARG A 365 -2.74 -32.57 30.44
N THR A 366 -3.79 -31.86 30.84
CA THR A 366 -5.17 -32.25 30.56
C THR A 366 -5.52 -31.85 29.13
N PRO A 367 -6.05 -32.75 28.29
CA PRO A 367 -6.56 -32.37 26.98
C PRO A 367 -7.74 -31.41 27.12
N VAL A 368 -7.96 -30.57 26.11
CA VAL A 368 -9.13 -29.70 26.04
C VAL A 368 -10.36 -30.57 25.85
N ALA A 369 -11.38 -30.38 26.67
CA ALA A 369 -12.63 -31.14 26.60
C ALA A 369 -13.64 -30.47 25.66
N HIS A 370 -14.66 -31.23 25.23
CA HIS A 370 -15.81 -30.73 24.49
C HIS A 370 -16.38 -29.44 25.11
N GLY A 371 -16.52 -28.40 24.29
CA GLY A 371 -17.05 -27.12 24.71
C GLY A 371 -16.09 -26.31 25.58
N GLY A 372 -14.86 -26.78 25.76
CA GLY A 372 -13.81 -26.11 26.51
C GLY A 372 -13.14 -25.01 25.68
N THR A 373 -12.86 -23.89 26.33
CA THR A 373 -11.99 -22.84 25.81
C THR A 373 -10.67 -22.86 26.58
N LEU A 374 -9.56 -23.07 25.88
CA LEU A 374 -8.22 -22.88 26.40
C LEU A 374 -7.80 -21.44 26.10
N ARG A 375 -7.59 -20.64 27.15
CA ARG A 375 -6.95 -19.34 27.04
C ARG A 375 -5.43 -19.52 27.05
N LEU A 376 -4.77 -19.02 26.02
CA LEU A 376 -3.31 -18.97 25.92
C LEU A 376 -2.86 -17.53 26.12
N THR A 377 -1.97 -17.32 27.09
CA THR A 377 -1.21 -16.07 27.24
C THR A 377 0.15 -16.26 26.62
N LEU A 378 0.51 -15.45 25.62
CA LEU A 378 1.84 -15.51 25.04
C LEU A 378 2.87 -14.94 26.04
N PRO A 379 4.00 -15.62 26.27
CA PRO A 379 5.02 -15.14 27.20
C PRO A 379 5.59 -13.81 26.71
N ALA A 380 5.58 -12.77 27.54
CA ALA A 380 6.10 -11.45 27.19
C ALA A 380 7.63 -11.44 26.99
N ASP A 381 8.34 -12.49 27.43
CA ASP A 381 9.79 -12.61 27.43
C ASP A 381 10.37 -13.40 26.24
N LYS A 382 9.53 -13.97 25.34
CA LYS A 382 9.81 -14.41 23.94
C LYS A 382 8.74 -15.41 23.45
N PRO A 383 8.48 -15.52 22.12
CA PRO A 383 9.04 -14.72 21.02
C PRO A 383 8.19 -13.49 20.66
N VAL A 384 7.02 -13.30 21.27
CA VAL A 384 6.07 -12.24 20.92
C VAL A 384 6.13 -11.12 21.97
N PRO A 385 6.52 -9.88 21.61
CA PRO A 385 6.63 -8.79 22.55
C PRO A 385 5.25 -8.26 22.98
N ALA A 386 5.22 -7.58 24.12
CA ALA A 386 4.06 -6.78 24.51
C ALA A 386 3.77 -5.71 23.45
N GLY A 387 2.50 -5.52 23.11
CA GLY A 387 2.08 -4.57 22.07
C GLY A 387 2.02 -5.17 20.65
N ALA A 388 2.33 -6.46 20.47
CA ALA A 388 2.01 -7.15 19.24
C ALA A 388 0.49 -7.08 18.95
N THR A 389 0.14 -6.80 17.70
CA THR A 389 -1.26 -6.64 17.26
C THR A 389 -1.87 -7.97 16.82
N ALA A 390 -1.05 -8.87 16.28
CA ALA A 390 -1.43 -10.23 15.90
C ALA A 390 -0.25 -11.19 15.98
N VAL A 391 -0.55 -12.49 16.02
CA VAL A 391 0.44 -13.57 16.03
C VAL A 391 0.20 -14.54 14.87
N VAL A 392 1.29 -15.06 14.30
CA VAL A 392 1.26 -16.14 13.33
C VAL A 392 1.67 -17.43 14.03
N LEU A 393 0.73 -18.38 14.12
CA LEU A 393 0.90 -19.65 14.80
C LEU A 393 0.71 -20.80 13.82
N ASN A 394 1.53 -21.83 13.89
CA ASN A 394 1.11 -23.14 13.42
C ASN A 394 0.44 -23.89 14.58
N VAL A 395 -0.87 -24.11 14.49
CA VAL A 395 -1.64 -24.80 15.53
C VAL A 395 -1.86 -26.23 15.07
N THR A 396 -1.66 -27.21 15.96
CA THR A 396 -1.85 -28.64 15.69
C THR A 396 -2.83 -29.25 16.69
N ALA A 397 -3.89 -29.85 16.17
CA ALA A 397 -4.74 -30.78 16.92
C ALA A 397 -4.09 -32.16 16.88
N THR A 398 -3.93 -32.81 18.03
CA THR A 398 -3.34 -34.15 18.14
C THR A 398 -4.07 -34.99 19.18
N GLN A 399 -4.05 -36.31 18.96
CA GLN A 399 -4.77 -37.29 19.79
C GLN A 399 -6.26 -36.95 20.03
N PRO A 400 -7.02 -36.43 19.06
CA PRO A 400 -8.44 -36.16 19.27
C PRO A 400 -9.22 -37.47 19.43
N THR A 401 -10.10 -37.54 20.43
CA THR A 401 -10.93 -38.75 20.68
C THR A 401 -12.22 -38.79 19.86
N ALA A 402 -12.59 -37.66 19.23
CA ALA A 402 -13.73 -37.54 18.34
C ALA A 402 -13.40 -36.56 17.20
N ALA A 403 -14.17 -36.63 16.11
CA ALA A 403 -14.13 -35.59 15.08
C ALA A 403 -14.57 -34.24 15.67
N GLY A 404 -13.99 -33.15 15.18
CA GLY A 404 -14.23 -31.84 15.74
C GLY A 404 -13.61 -30.71 14.93
N VAL A 405 -13.84 -29.50 15.42
CA VAL A 405 -13.27 -28.28 14.87
C VAL A 405 -12.72 -27.40 15.98
N LEU A 406 -11.66 -26.65 15.68
CA LEU A 406 -11.07 -25.65 16.58
C LEU A 406 -11.34 -24.24 16.04
N THR A 407 -11.78 -23.35 16.92
CA THR A 407 -11.85 -21.92 16.64
C THR A 407 -10.80 -21.19 17.46
N VAL A 408 -9.92 -20.45 16.80
CA VAL A 408 -8.87 -19.62 17.41
C VAL A 408 -9.22 -18.15 17.21
N TYR A 409 -9.27 -17.37 18.29
CA TYR A 409 -9.75 -15.98 18.26
C TYR A 409 -9.15 -15.14 19.39
N PRO A 410 -9.12 -13.81 19.27
CA PRO A 410 -8.66 -12.92 20.35
C PRO A 410 -9.47 -13.12 21.64
N ASP A 411 -8.77 -13.21 22.78
CA ASP A 411 -9.43 -13.27 24.09
C ASP A 411 -10.24 -11.99 24.36
N GLY A 412 -11.35 -12.16 25.08
CA GLY A 412 -12.28 -11.07 25.38
C GLY A 412 -13.15 -10.61 24.21
N LYS A 413 -13.07 -11.28 23.05
CA LYS A 413 -14.00 -11.09 21.93
C LYS A 413 -15.03 -12.21 21.85
N PRO A 414 -16.24 -11.96 21.31
CA PRO A 414 -17.21 -13.02 21.06
C PRO A 414 -16.61 -14.09 20.14
N ARG A 415 -16.82 -15.37 20.48
CA ARG A 415 -16.36 -16.49 19.67
C ARG A 415 -16.98 -16.44 18.27
N PRO A 416 -16.18 -16.40 17.20
CA PRO A 416 -16.68 -16.50 15.83
C PRO A 416 -17.31 -17.87 15.52
N THR A 417 -18.09 -17.94 14.44
CA THR A 417 -18.62 -19.22 13.92
C THR A 417 -17.66 -19.94 12.97
N SER A 418 -16.51 -19.33 12.68
CA SER A 418 -15.46 -19.90 11.82
C SER A 418 -14.65 -20.97 12.55
N SER A 419 -14.11 -21.93 11.79
CA SER A 419 -13.20 -22.96 12.29
C SER A 419 -11.85 -22.85 11.58
N ASN A 420 -10.76 -22.86 12.35
CA ASN A 420 -9.39 -22.82 11.81
C ASN A 420 -8.87 -24.23 11.52
N LEU A 421 -9.22 -25.22 12.32
CA LEU A 421 -8.79 -26.61 12.13
C LEU A 421 -10.02 -27.52 12.16
N ASN A 422 -10.03 -28.53 11.30
CA ASN A 422 -11.03 -29.59 11.31
C ASN A 422 -10.33 -30.94 11.27
N TRP A 423 -10.79 -31.91 12.07
CA TRP A 423 -10.17 -33.22 12.15
C TRP A 423 -11.20 -34.34 12.32
N THR A 424 -10.76 -35.55 12.00
CA THR A 424 -11.41 -36.80 12.37
C THR A 424 -10.77 -37.41 13.63
N ALA A 425 -11.44 -38.41 14.24
CA ALA A 425 -10.92 -39.05 15.44
C ALA A 425 -9.56 -39.72 15.18
N GLY A 426 -8.58 -39.52 16.07
CA GLY A 426 -7.22 -40.04 15.97
C GLY A 426 -6.30 -39.30 15.00
N GLU A 427 -6.82 -38.33 14.23
CA GLU A 427 -6.03 -37.58 13.26
C GLU A 427 -5.19 -36.50 13.93
N THR A 428 -3.92 -36.39 13.54
CA THR A 428 -3.07 -35.25 13.92
C THR A 428 -2.93 -34.33 12.72
N ILE A 429 -3.43 -33.10 12.83
CA ILE A 429 -3.49 -32.15 11.72
C ILE A 429 -3.10 -30.72 12.17
N PRO A 430 -2.21 -30.05 11.43
CA PRO A 430 -1.88 -28.65 11.64
C PRO A 430 -2.65 -27.73 10.68
N ASN A 431 -2.84 -26.48 11.08
CA ASN A 431 -3.11 -25.37 10.16
C ASN A 431 -2.39 -24.11 10.69
N GLN A 432 -1.81 -23.30 9.79
CA GLN A 432 -1.32 -21.99 10.19
C GLN A 432 -2.48 -21.03 10.41
N VAL A 433 -2.39 -20.17 11.41
CA VAL A 433 -3.40 -19.17 11.75
C VAL A 433 -2.73 -17.83 11.98
N VAL A 434 -3.39 -16.77 11.55
CA VAL A 434 -3.07 -15.39 11.93
C VAL A 434 -4.21 -14.88 12.77
N VAL A 435 -3.91 -14.46 14.00
CA VAL A 435 -4.94 -14.13 14.99
C VAL A 435 -4.60 -12.81 15.67
N PRO A 436 -5.53 -11.83 15.69
CA PRO A 436 -5.38 -10.63 16.52
C PRO A 436 -5.20 -11.01 17.99
N LEU A 437 -4.42 -10.25 18.73
CA LEU A 437 -4.21 -10.50 20.16
C LEU A 437 -5.22 -9.70 21.02
N GLY A 438 -5.75 -10.35 22.05
CA GLY A 438 -6.49 -9.72 23.13
C GLY A 438 -5.58 -8.98 24.12
N ALA A 439 -6.17 -8.41 25.16
CA ALA A 439 -5.44 -7.66 26.18
C ALA A 439 -4.35 -8.54 26.84
N GLY A 440 -3.13 -8.02 26.94
CA GLY A 440 -2.00 -8.75 27.52
C GLY A 440 -1.45 -9.89 26.65
N GLY A 441 -1.67 -9.86 25.32
CA GLY A 441 -1.11 -10.88 24.41
C GLY A 441 -1.82 -12.22 24.49
N THR A 442 -3.14 -12.19 24.68
CA THR A 442 -3.96 -13.38 24.96
C THR A 442 -4.81 -13.78 23.76
N LEU A 443 -5.04 -15.07 23.60
CA LEU A 443 -5.97 -15.64 22.62
C LEU A 443 -6.67 -16.87 23.18
N ASP A 444 -7.83 -17.19 22.61
CA ASP A 444 -8.67 -18.32 23.00
C ASP A 444 -8.69 -19.39 21.91
N LEU A 445 -8.58 -20.66 22.32
CA LEU A 445 -8.67 -21.85 21.49
C LEU A 445 -9.87 -22.67 21.99
N TYR A 446 -10.97 -22.65 21.23
CA TYR A 446 -12.21 -23.34 21.59
C TYR A 446 -12.35 -24.68 20.84
N ASP A 447 -12.48 -25.77 21.59
CA ASP A 447 -12.75 -27.11 21.06
C ASP A 447 -14.26 -27.38 20.90
N ASN A 448 -14.67 -27.62 19.65
CA ASN A 448 -16.02 -28.02 19.31
C ASN A 448 -16.12 -29.49 18.85
N SER A 449 -15.25 -30.37 19.34
CA SER A 449 -15.35 -31.82 19.16
C SER A 449 -16.37 -32.43 20.13
N ALA A 450 -16.88 -33.64 19.85
CA ALA A 450 -17.68 -34.40 20.82
C ALA A 450 -16.84 -35.14 21.88
N GLY A 451 -15.53 -34.86 21.95
CA GLY A 451 -14.56 -35.62 22.75
C GLY A 451 -13.56 -34.70 23.44
N THR A 452 -12.29 -35.06 23.36
CA THR A 452 -11.16 -34.32 23.91
C THR A 452 -10.05 -34.23 22.89
N VAL A 453 -9.25 -33.17 22.92
CA VAL A 453 -8.12 -32.97 22.00
C VAL A 453 -6.92 -32.37 22.72
N HIS A 454 -5.71 -32.80 22.34
CA HIS A 454 -4.49 -32.10 22.71
C HIS A 454 -4.16 -31.04 21.65
N LEU A 455 -3.80 -29.86 22.11
CA LEU A 455 -3.36 -28.74 21.27
C LEU A 455 -1.87 -28.49 21.45
N VAL A 456 -1.22 -28.22 20.32
CA VAL A 456 0.16 -27.71 20.23
C VAL A 456 0.12 -26.44 19.40
N ALA A 457 0.86 -25.40 19.79
CA ALA A 457 1.01 -24.20 18.98
C ALA A 457 2.47 -23.72 18.98
N ASP A 458 2.98 -23.48 17.78
CA ASP A 458 4.33 -22.99 17.53
C ASP A 458 4.22 -21.61 16.86
N VAL A 459 4.85 -20.57 17.42
CA VAL A 459 4.92 -19.22 16.83
C VAL A 459 5.94 -19.21 15.69
N THR A 460 5.54 -18.71 14.53
CA THR A 460 6.42 -18.52 13.35
C THR A 460 6.66 -17.05 13.01
N GLY A 461 5.96 -16.14 13.69
CA GLY A 461 6.17 -14.70 13.61
C GLY A 461 5.03 -13.92 14.28
N TYR A 462 5.12 -12.61 14.29
CA TYR A 462 4.11 -11.73 14.86
C TYR A 462 4.04 -10.40 14.12
N TYR A 463 2.97 -9.64 14.39
CA TYR A 463 2.77 -8.30 13.85
C TYR A 463 2.84 -7.27 14.96
N THR A 464 3.46 -6.12 14.69
CA THR A 464 3.54 -4.96 15.58
C THR A 464 3.03 -3.72 14.88
N GLY A 465 2.33 -2.85 15.60
CA GLY A 465 1.82 -1.58 15.06
C GLY A 465 2.90 -0.51 14.83
N ASP A 466 4.17 -0.91 14.77
CA ASP A 466 5.27 -0.03 14.39
C ASP A 466 5.57 -0.17 12.89
N THR A 467 6.21 0.84 12.30
CA THR A 467 6.56 0.89 10.87
C THR A 467 7.99 0.40 10.58
N SER A 468 8.65 -0.25 11.55
CA SER A 468 10.07 -0.62 11.48
C SER A 468 10.33 -2.11 11.22
N GLY A 469 9.28 -2.92 11.17
CA GLY A 469 9.38 -4.32 10.76
C GLY A 469 9.27 -4.53 9.26
N GLU A 470 9.09 -5.80 8.89
CA GLU A 470 8.96 -6.23 7.51
C GLU A 470 7.56 -5.93 6.96
N THR A 471 7.46 -5.59 5.68
CA THR A 471 6.18 -5.42 4.97
C THR A 471 5.96 -6.54 3.96
N PHE A 472 4.69 -6.85 3.67
CA PHE A 472 4.34 -7.94 2.76
C PHE A 472 4.40 -7.50 1.31
N ASN A 473 5.23 -8.17 0.53
CA ASN A 473 5.38 -7.98 -0.89
C ASN A 473 4.71 -9.14 -1.62
N ALA A 474 3.54 -8.86 -2.19
CA ALA A 474 2.79 -9.83 -2.98
C ALA A 474 3.54 -10.19 -4.27
N VAL A 475 3.55 -11.48 -4.63
CA VAL A 475 4.03 -11.95 -5.94
C VAL A 475 2.94 -12.72 -6.66
N SER A 476 3.05 -12.82 -7.98
CA SER A 476 2.17 -13.71 -8.74
C SER A 476 2.40 -15.16 -8.28
N PRO A 477 1.35 -15.92 -7.89
CA PRO A 477 1.54 -17.26 -7.35
C PRO A 477 2.31 -18.18 -8.30
N ALA A 478 3.37 -18.82 -7.79
CA ALA A 478 4.29 -19.60 -8.61
C ALA A 478 4.87 -20.81 -7.87
N ARG A 479 5.15 -21.89 -8.60
CA ARG A 479 5.75 -23.12 -8.07
C ARG A 479 7.27 -22.95 -7.95
N LEU A 480 7.80 -22.89 -6.72
CA LEU A 480 9.25 -22.88 -6.47
C LEU A 480 9.86 -24.28 -6.36
N LEU A 481 9.09 -25.23 -5.81
CA LEU A 481 9.53 -26.60 -5.59
C LEU A 481 8.49 -27.59 -6.10
N ASP A 482 8.91 -28.56 -6.90
CA ASP A 482 8.17 -29.79 -7.17
C ASP A 482 9.16 -30.94 -7.36
N THR A 483 9.30 -31.79 -6.34
CA THR A 483 10.25 -32.91 -6.39
C THR A 483 9.84 -34.02 -7.36
N ARG A 484 8.67 -33.95 -8.00
CA ARG A 484 8.24 -34.92 -9.03
C ARG A 484 8.75 -34.54 -10.42
N SER A 485 9.03 -33.26 -10.65
CA SER A 485 9.39 -32.71 -11.96
C SER A 485 10.78 -32.06 -11.98
N ALA A 486 11.57 -32.24 -10.91
CA ALA A 486 12.89 -31.62 -10.74
C ALA A 486 12.84 -30.08 -10.81
N ASN A 487 11.77 -29.46 -10.31
CA ASN A 487 11.71 -28.01 -10.13
C ASN A 487 12.22 -27.64 -8.75
N GLY A 488 13.27 -26.80 -8.68
CA GLY A 488 13.91 -26.41 -7.41
C GLY A 488 14.77 -27.50 -6.76
N VAL A 489 14.92 -28.67 -7.40
CA VAL A 489 15.77 -29.79 -6.95
C VAL A 489 16.41 -30.49 -8.17
N PRO A 490 17.57 -31.15 -8.02
CA PRO A 490 18.33 -31.68 -9.17
C PRO A 490 17.73 -32.96 -9.78
N THR A 491 16.82 -33.64 -9.09
CA THR A 491 16.26 -34.92 -9.55
C THR A 491 14.77 -35.02 -9.23
N THR A 492 14.10 -36.01 -9.82
CA THR A 492 12.71 -36.36 -9.52
C THR A 492 12.59 -37.37 -8.36
N THR A 493 13.66 -37.60 -7.61
CA THR A 493 13.67 -38.56 -6.50
C THR A 493 12.84 -38.03 -5.34
N ALA A 494 11.92 -38.85 -4.83
CA ALA A 494 11.19 -38.53 -3.61
C ALA A 494 12.15 -38.30 -2.43
N VAL A 495 11.80 -37.37 -1.54
CA VAL A 495 12.61 -37.06 -0.35
C VAL A 495 12.64 -38.30 0.53
N PRO A 496 13.82 -38.87 0.84
CA PRO A 496 13.91 -40.11 1.60
C PRO A 496 13.51 -39.91 3.06
N ALA A 497 13.32 -41.01 3.78
CA ALA A 497 13.13 -41.01 5.22
C ALA A 497 14.26 -40.23 5.90
N HIS A 498 13.92 -39.27 6.75
CA HIS A 498 14.88 -38.40 7.44
C HIS A 498 15.78 -37.58 6.50
N GLY A 499 15.36 -37.38 5.24
CA GLY A 499 16.05 -36.54 4.27
C GLY A 499 15.61 -35.08 4.33
N THR A 500 16.49 -34.19 3.86
CA THR A 500 16.23 -32.74 3.74
C THR A 500 16.29 -32.30 2.28
N VAL A 501 15.36 -31.45 1.87
CA VAL A 501 15.46 -30.65 0.65
C VAL A 501 15.85 -29.23 1.00
N HIS A 502 16.85 -28.70 0.31
CA HIS A 502 17.30 -27.32 0.43
C HIS A 502 16.85 -26.57 -0.82
N LEU A 503 15.95 -25.60 -0.66
CA LEU A 503 15.32 -24.88 -1.76
C LEU A 503 15.84 -23.44 -1.81
N GLN A 504 16.50 -23.05 -2.90
CA GLN A 504 16.74 -21.64 -3.21
C GLN A 504 15.41 -20.92 -3.45
N VAL A 505 15.16 -19.82 -2.73
CA VAL A 505 13.92 -19.04 -2.84
C VAL A 505 14.15 -17.63 -3.37
N ASP A 506 15.22 -16.97 -2.97
CA ASP A 506 15.63 -15.68 -3.52
C ASP A 506 15.97 -15.78 -5.03
N GLY A 507 15.86 -14.65 -5.73
CA GLY A 507 16.10 -14.55 -7.18
C GLY A 507 15.12 -15.35 -8.05
N ARG A 508 14.08 -15.97 -7.46
CA ARG A 508 13.15 -16.86 -8.18
C ARG A 508 11.71 -16.35 -8.05
N ALA A 509 10.93 -16.54 -9.11
CA ALA A 509 9.49 -16.25 -9.13
C ALA A 509 9.09 -14.84 -8.64
N GLY A 510 9.91 -13.83 -8.93
CA GLY A 510 9.68 -12.44 -8.54
C GLY A 510 10.19 -12.08 -7.14
N LEU A 511 10.84 -13.02 -6.44
CA LEU A 511 11.56 -12.72 -5.22
C LEU A 511 12.90 -12.05 -5.58
N PRO A 512 13.30 -10.98 -4.88
CA PRO A 512 14.62 -10.38 -5.00
C PRO A 512 15.74 -11.41 -4.80
N GLU A 513 16.85 -11.29 -5.53
CA GLU A 513 18.07 -12.06 -5.29
C GLU A 513 18.83 -11.45 -4.10
N ASN A 514 19.38 -12.27 -3.21
CA ASN A 514 20.22 -11.80 -2.11
C ASN A 514 21.66 -11.66 -2.63
N ASP A 515 21.94 -10.55 -3.32
CA ASP A 515 23.23 -10.37 -4.01
C ASP A 515 24.40 -10.11 -3.03
N GLY A 516 24.11 -9.98 -1.73
CA GLY A 516 25.10 -9.59 -0.71
C GLY A 516 25.69 -8.20 -0.94
N ILE A 517 25.14 -7.43 -1.89
CA ILE A 517 25.51 -6.05 -2.19
C ILE A 517 24.58 -5.17 -1.34
N PRO A 518 25.07 -4.49 -0.29
CA PRO A 518 24.28 -3.45 0.34
C PRO A 518 23.98 -2.40 -0.73
N LEU A 519 22.69 -2.07 -0.92
CA LEU A 519 22.31 -0.84 -1.62
C LEU A 519 23.20 0.27 -1.06
N SER A 520 24.04 0.86 -1.91
CA SER A 520 25.12 1.75 -1.46
C SER A 520 24.55 2.85 -0.55
N GLY A 521 24.79 2.74 0.75
CA GLY A 521 24.25 3.64 1.79
C GLY A 521 23.46 2.97 2.92
N VAL A 522 23.02 1.72 2.77
CA VAL A 522 22.25 0.99 3.82
C VAL A 522 22.86 -0.39 4.06
N SER A 523 23.61 -0.56 5.14
CA SER A 523 24.06 -1.90 5.56
C SER A 523 22.95 -2.64 6.30
N GLY A 524 22.65 -3.89 5.91
CA GLY A 524 21.86 -4.82 6.73
C GLY A 524 20.43 -5.14 6.28
N MET A 525 20.01 -4.75 5.08
CA MET A 525 18.76 -5.28 4.49
C MET A 525 19.05 -6.64 3.87
N ALA A 526 18.45 -7.71 4.40
CA ALA A 526 18.22 -8.90 3.62
C ALA A 526 17.14 -8.57 2.57
N ASP A 527 17.31 -9.08 1.36
CA ASP A 527 16.40 -8.75 0.26
C ASP A 527 15.04 -9.47 0.40
N VAL A 528 15.02 -10.57 1.18
CA VAL A 528 13.84 -11.34 1.60
C VAL A 528 14.08 -11.87 3.03
N ASP A 529 13.28 -11.42 3.99
CA ASP A 529 13.40 -11.82 5.40
C ASP A 529 12.62 -13.14 5.69
N ALA A 530 11.43 -13.28 5.11
CA ALA A 530 10.62 -14.50 5.19
C ALA A 530 9.79 -14.71 3.93
N VAL A 531 9.49 -15.96 3.58
CA VAL A 531 8.64 -16.32 2.44
C VAL A 531 7.31 -16.91 2.86
N VAL A 532 6.27 -16.59 2.08
CA VAL A 532 4.92 -17.10 2.27
C VAL A 532 4.64 -18.20 1.25
N LEU A 533 4.67 -19.43 1.74
CA LEU A 533 4.56 -20.65 0.95
C LEU A 533 3.25 -21.39 1.26
N ASN A 534 2.69 -22.03 0.24
CA ASN A 534 1.78 -23.14 0.41
C ASN A 534 2.55 -24.44 0.12
N VAL A 535 2.73 -25.27 1.14
CA VAL A 535 3.55 -26.49 1.08
C VAL A 535 2.64 -27.70 1.01
N THR A 536 2.88 -28.59 0.05
CA THR A 536 2.10 -29.81 -0.17
C THR A 536 2.99 -31.05 -0.08
N ALA A 537 2.63 -32.00 0.78
CA ALA A 537 3.18 -33.35 0.78
C ALA A 537 2.30 -34.24 -0.10
N THR A 538 2.91 -35.03 -0.99
CA THR A 538 2.19 -35.91 -1.91
C THR A 538 2.89 -37.24 -2.11
N ALA A 539 2.09 -38.29 -2.36
CA ALA A 539 2.54 -39.68 -2.42
C ALA A 539 3.46 -40.13 -1.26
N PRO A 540 3.16 -39.80 0.02
CA PRO A 540 3.97 -40.28 1.13
C PRO A 540 3.81 -41.79 1.32
N THR A 541 4.92 -42.53 1.46
CA THR A 541 4.89 -43.99 1.68
C THR A 541 4.75 -44.40 3.14
N ALA A 542 4.93 -43.46 4.07
CA ALA A 542 4.66 -43.62 5.50
C ALA A 542 4.02 -42.34 6.07
N SER A 543 3.27 -42.47 7.16
CA SER A 543 2.79 -41.31 7.92
C SER A 543 3.98 -40.56 8.52
N GLY A 544 3.87 -39.24 8.63
CA GLY A 544 4.95 -38.43 9.21
C GLY A 544 4.65 -36.95 9.22
N VAL A 545 5.69 -36.18 9.52
CA VAL A 545 5.64 -34.73 9.62
C VAL A 545 6.77 -34.09 8.81
N LEU A 546 6.53 -32.89 8.31
CA LEU A 546 7.50 -32.07 7.62
C LEU A 546 7.80 -30.84 8.47
N THR A 547 9.08 -30.58 8.69
CA THR A 547 9.56 -29.36 9.33
C THR A 547 10.15 -28.46 8.25
N VAL A 548 9.66 -27.23 8.16
CA VAL A 548 10.14 -26.20 7.23
C VAL A 548 10.79 -25.08 8.05
N TYR A 549 12.04 -24.73 7.73
CA TYR A 549 12.86 -23.82 8.54
C TYR A 549 13.92 -23.11 7.68
N PRO A 550 14.46 -21.96 8.11
CA PRO A 550 15.57 -21.30 7.40
C PRO A 550 16.75 -22.26 7.21
N ASP A 551 17.32 -22.31 6.01
CA ASP A 551 18.47 -23.17 5.75
C ASP A 551 19.71 -22.66 6.51
N GLY A 552 20.56 -23.60 6.95
CA GLY A 552 21.73 -23.30 7.79
C GLY A 552 21.46 -23.18 9.29
N ASP A 553 20.20 -23.07 9.72
CA ASP A 553 19.81 -23.08 11.13
C ASP A 553 19.61 -24.50 11.68
N ASP A 554 19.63 -24.64 13.02
CA ASP A 554 19.28 -25.88 13.69
C ASP A 554 17.81 -26.24 13.47
N GLN A 555 17.55 -27.50 13.11
CA GLN A 555 16.20 -27.99 12.85
C GLN A 555 15.30 -27.84 14.09
N PRO A 556 14.15 -27.13 14.01
CA PRO A 556 13.23 -27.01 15.12
C PRO A 556 12.40 -28.28 15.31
N VAL A 557 11.86 -28.46 16.53
CA VAL A 557 10.93 -29.57 16.86
C VAL A 557 9.50 -29.30 16.34
N ALA A 558 9.22 -28.09 15.87
CA ALA A 558 7.94 -27.70 15.30
C ALA A 558 7.69 -28.44 13.98
N SER A 559 6.50 -29.01 13.82
CA SER A 559 6.04 -29.53 12.53
C SER A 559 5.33 -28.43 11.77
N SER A 560 5.57 -28.29 10.48
CA SER A 560 4.84 -27.38 9.59
C SER A 560 3.67 -28.08 8.90
N LEU A 561 3.77 -29.38 8.60
CA LEU A 561 2.73 -30.15 7.90
C LEU A 561 2.75 -31.60 8.39
N ASN A 562 1.58 -32.22 8.57
CA ASN A 562 1.47 -33.62 9.01
C ASN A 562 0.61 -34.41 8.03
N TRP A 563 0.96 -35.67 7.75
CA TRP A 563 0.19 -36.54 6.86
C TRP A 563 0.09 -37.98 7.38
N THR A 564 -0.92 -38.67 6.87
CA THR A 564 -1.02 -40.13 6.91
C THR A 564 -0.46 -40.73 5.61
N ALA A 565 0.04 -41.96 5.64
CA ALA A 565 0.51 -42.66 4.44
C ALA A 565 -0.51 -42.62 3.30
N GLY A 566 -0.05 -42.34 2.08
CA GLY A 566 -0.85 -42.22 0.86
C GLY A 566 -1.67 -40.93 0.71
N ARG A 567 -1.71 -40.04 1.71
CA ARG A 567 -2.53 -38.82 1.67
C ARG A 567 -1.73 -37.63 1.14
N THR A 568 -2.30 -36.94 0.15
CA THR A 568 -1.85 -35.62 -0.27
C THR A 568 -2.50 -34.56 0.62
N ILE A 569 -1.70 -33.67 1.20
CA ILE A 569 -2.18 -32.62 2.12
C ILE A 569 -1.30 -31.38 2.00
N ALA A 570 -1.89 -30.20 2.19
CA ALA A 570 -1.20 -28.92 2.16
C ALA A 570 -1.37 -28.15 3.46
N ASN A 571 -0.42 -27.26 3.76
CA ASN A 571 -0.52 -26.24 4.79
C ASN A 571 0.17 -24.96 4.33
N HIS A 572 -0.34 -23.82 4.77
CA HIS A 572 0.31 -22.53 4.62
C HIS A 572 1.49 -22.41 5.59
N VAL A 573 2.59 -21.83 5.13
CA VAL A 573 3.84 -21.71 5.88
C VAL A 573 4.41 -20.32 5.63
N VAL A 574 4.63 -19.57 6.70
CA VAL A 574 5.50 -18.40 6.71
C VAL A 574 6.79 -18.84 7.38
N VAL A 575 7.91 -18.72 6.68
CA VAL A 575 9.21 -19.21 7.15
C VAL A 575 10.32 -18.20 6.83
N PRO A 576 11.21 -17.90 7.80
CA PRO A 576 12.41 -17.10 7.53
C PRO A 576 13.26 -17.72 6.43
N VAL A 577 13.98 -16.87 5.69
CA VAL A 577 14.96 -17.34 4.69
C VAL A 577 16.34 -17.40 5.35
N GLY A 578 17.08 -18.49 5.10
CA GLY A 578 18.45 -18.65 5.56
C GLY A 578 19.38 -17.59 4.96
N ALA A 579 20.53 -17.35 5.59
CA ALA A 579 21.51 -16.37 5.11
C ALA A 579 22.04 -16.69 3.69
N ASP A 580 21.88 -17.93 3.23
CA ASP A 580 22.23 -18.42 1.90
C ASP A 580 21.06 -18.34 0.89
N GLY A 581 19.97 -17.65 1.24
CA GLY A 581 18.81 -17.47 0.37
C GLY A 581 17.89 -18.69 0.27
N LYS A 582 18.07 -19.69 1.14
CA LYS A 582 17.35 -20.97 1.06
C LYS A 582 16.40 -21.22 2.23
N VAL A 583 15.49 -22.17 1.99
CA VAL A 583 14.60 -22.77 2.99
C VAL A 583 14.81 -24.29 2.97
N ALA A 584 14.92 -24.90 4.16
CA ALA A 584 15.07 -26.32 4.35
C ALA A 584 13.74 -27.03 4.66
N PHE A 585 13.57 -28.23 4.11
CA PHE A 585 12.38 -29.07 4.23
C PHE A 585 12.79 -30.47 4.72
N TYR A 586 12.58 -30.77 5.99
CA TYR A 586 12.98 -32.04 6.61
C TYR A 586 11.82 -33.05 6.71
N ASN A 587 11.95 -34.19 6.01
CA ASN A 587 11.00 -35.28 6.08
C ASN A 587 11.21 -36.14 7.34
N ASN A 588 10.45 -35.89 8.39
CA ASN A 588 10.44 -36.71 9.60
C ASN A 588 9.43 -37.86 9.50
N SER A 589 9.66 -38.77 8.55
CA SER A 589 8.91 -40.02 8.42
C SER A 589 9.86 -41.18 8.17
N SER A 590 9.37 -42.40 8.38
CA SER A 590 10.11 -43.63 8.05
C SER A 590 10.04 -44.00 6.56
N GLY A 591 9.47 -43.13 5.72
CA GLY A 591 9.22 -43.38 4.31
C GLY A 591 9.63 -42.20 3.42
N THR A 592 9.39 -42.35 2.13
CA THR A 592 9.62 -41.33 1.11
C THR A 592 8.40 -40.43 0.93
N VAL A 593 8.60 -39.17 0.54
CA VAL A 593 7.52 -38.23 0.21
C VAL A 593 7.93 -37.28 -0.90
N HIS A 594 6.99 -36.87 -1.76
CA HIS A 594 7.21 -35.74 -2.66
C HIS A 594 6.73 -34.44 -2.01
N ILE A 595 7.50 -33.38 -2.20
CA ILE A 595 7.24 -32.06 -1.62
C ILE A 595 7.09 -31.05 -2.74
N LEU A 596 6.06 -30.24 -2.60
CA LEU A 596 5.69 -29.16 -3.48
C LEU A 596 5.64 -27.87 -2.65
N ALA A 597 6.16 -26.76 -3.17
CA ALA A 597 6.01 -25.45 -2.54
C ALA A 597 5.66 -24.38 -3.59
N ASP A 598 4.55 -23.69 -3.35
CA ASP A 598 4.07 -22.55 -4.13
C ASP A 598 4.26 -21.27 -3.32
N VAL A 599 4.84 -20.22 -3.92
CA VAL A 599 5.01 -18.93 -3.27
C VAL A 599 3.86 -17.98 -3.62
N SER A 600 3.44 -17.17 -2.66
CA SER A 600 2.40 -16.14 -2.81
C SER A 600 2.85 -14.72 -2.46
N GLY A 601 4.00 -14.61 -1.78
CA GLY A 601 4.63 -13.34 -1.44
C GLY A 601 5.78 -13.56 -0.47
N TYR A 602 6.37 -12.45 -0.03
CA TYR A 602 7.48 -12.45 0.90
C TYR A 602 7.41 -11.23 1.82
N TYR A 603 8.02 -11.35 3.00
CA TYR A 603 8.25 -10.23 3.90
C TYR A 603 9.66 -9.71 3.68
N ALA A 604 9.78 -8.40 3.58
CA ALA A 604 11.07 -7.74 3.51
C ALA A 604 10.99 -6.37 4.17
N THR A 605 12.11 -5.92 4.74
CA THR A 605 12.27 -4.56 5.21
C THR A 605 12.56 -3.63 4.02
N ARG A 606 11.60 -3.42 3.12
CA ARG A 606 11.76 -2.60 1.89
C ARG A 606 10.59 -1.61 1.68
N PRO A 607 10.82 -0.45 1.05
CA PRO A 607 9.74 0.45 0.66
C PRO A 607 8.76 -0.24 -0.31
N GLY A 608 7.46 0.08 -0.20
CA GLY A 608 6.42 -0.35 -1.15
C GLY A 608 5.76 -1.71 -0.85
N GLY A 609 6.16 -2.41 0.22
CA GLY A 609 5.42 -3.57 0.72
C GLY A 609 4.20 -3.14 1.55
N GLY A 610 3.19 -4.01 1.61
CA GLY A 610 1.94 -3.72 2.31
C GLY A 610 1.99 -3.98 3.81
N PHE A 611 1.40 -3.08 4.59
CA PHE A 611 1.19 -3.25 6.03
C PHE A 611 -0.02 -4.14 6.30
N PHE A 612 0.08 -4.99 7.32
CA PHE A 612 -0.98 -5.92 7.67
C PHE A 612 -2.02 -5.32 8.62
N HIS A 613 -3.28 -5.54 8.32
CA HIS A 613 -4.40 -5.15 9.16
C HIS A 613 -5.10 -6.42 9.66
N PRO A 614 -4.86 -6.82 10.92
CA PRO A 614 -5.53 -7.97 11.47
C PRO A 614 -7.04 -7.69 11.58
N VAL A 615 -7.85 -8.61 11.09
CA VAL A 615 -9.29 -8.61 11.34
C VAL A 615 -9.64 -9.82 12.20
N GLY A 616 -10.64 -9.65 13.07
CA GLY A 616 -11.24 -10.82 13.72
C GLY A 616 -11.83 -11.76 12.66
N PRO A 617 -11.90 -13.08 12.89
CA PRO A 617 -12.44 -14.01 11.89
C PRO A 617 -13.83 -13.57 11.40
N ALA A 618 -13.91 -13.17 10.13
CA ALA A 618 -15.12 -12.63 9.52
C ALA A 618 -15.52 -13.43 8.28
N ARG A 619 -16.73 -13.98 8.27
CA ARG A 619 -17.26 -14.77 7.16
C ARG A 619 -17.48 -13.89 5.93
N LEU A 620 -16.72 -14.13 4.87
CA LEU A 620 -16.85 -13.42 3.60
C LEU A 620 -17.61 -14.23 2.55
N MET A 621 -17.48 -15.56 2.60
CA MET A 621 -18.12 -16.44 1.63
C MET A 621 -18.61 -17.73 2.30
N ASP A 622 -19.80 -18.17 1.93
CA ASP A 622 -20.33 -19.49 2.28
C ASP A 622 -21.17 -20.05 1.14
N THR A 623 -20.55 -20.88 0.30
CA THR A 623 -21.26 -21.44 -0.86
C THR A 623 -22.31 -22.48 -0.49
N ARG A 624 -22.46 -22.87 0.78
CA ARG A 624 -23.57 -23.72 1.22
C ARG A 624 -24.92 -22.99 1.12
N THR A 625 -24.89 -21.66 1.20
CA THR A 625 -26.08 -20.81 1.11
C THR A 625 -26.31 -20.28 -0.30
N THR A 626 -25.26 -20.18 -1.13
CA THR A 626 -25.36 -19.65 -2.50
C THR A 626 -25.33 -20.72 -3.60
N GLY A 627 -24.93 -21.95 -3.29
CA GLY A 627 -24.91 -23.09 -4.21
C GLY A 627 -23.53 -23.73 -4.36
N ALA A 628 -23.50 -25.05 -4.56
CA ALA A 628 -22.24 -25.80 -4.70
C ALA A 628 -21.49 -25.39 -5.98
N VAL A 629 -20.17 -25.29 -5.86
CA VAL A 629 -19.28 -25.03 -7.00
C VAL A 629 -19.16 -26.31 -7.83
N ALA A 630 -19.45 -26.22 -9.12
CA ALA A 630 -19.41 -27.36 -10.04
C ALA A 630 -17.99 -27.95 -10.19
N ALA A 631 -17.94 -29.20 -10.66
CA ALA A 631 -16.69 -29.85 -11.06
C ALA A 631 -15.97 -28.98 -12.10
N MET A 632 -14.67 -28.74 -11.91
CA MET A 632 -13.87 -27.86 -12.77
C MET A 632 -14.43 -26.43 -12.90
N GLY A 633 -15.25 -25.99 -11.94
CA GLY A 633 -15.85 -24.67 -11.89
C GLY A 633 -15.02 -23.67 -11.08
N THR A 634 -15.29 -22.38 -11.30
CA THR A 634 -14.68 -21.27 -10.56
C THR A 634 -15.74 -20.55 -9.75
N GLN A 635 -15.44 -20.27 -8.49
CA GLN A 635 -16.21 -19.34 -7.65
C GLN A 635 -15.41 -18.05 -7.49
N GLN A 636 -16.08 -16.91 -7.64
CA GLN A 636 -15.50 -15.59 -7.36
C GLN A 636 -15.97 -15.10 -5.99
N LEU A 637 -15.05 -14.49 -5.25
CA LEU A 637 -15.33 -13.69 -4.06
C LEU A 637 -15.02 -12.23 -4.38
N ASP A 638 -16.01 -11.36 -4.20
CA ASP A 638 -15.85 -9.91 -4.24
C ASP A 638 -15.69 -9.38 -2.81
N LEU A 639 -14.63 -8.63 -2.56
CA LEU A 639 -14.32 -8.09 -1.24
C LEU A 639 -14.85 -6.66 -1.05
N ALA A 640 -15.37 -6.03 -2.10
CA ALA A 640 -15.94 -4.68 -1.99
C ALA A 640 -17.08 -4.63 -0.96
N GLY A 641 -17.04 -3.62 -0.08
CA GLY A 641 -18.04 -3.44 0.99
C GLY A 641 -17.94 -4.46 2.13
N THR A 642 -16.87 -5.26 2.19
CA THR A 642 -16.59 -6.18 3.31
C THR A 642 -15.65 -5.53 4.33
N VAL A 643 -15.15 -6.32 5.31
CA VAL A 643 -14.09 -5.89 6.24
C VAL A 643 -12.73 -5.66 5.55
N VAL A 644 -12.59 -6.07 4.28
CA VAL A 644 -11.40 -5.80 3.45
C VAL A 644 -11.70 -4.59 2.55
N PRO A 645 -10.95 -3.48 2.67
CA PRO A 645 -11.21 -2.25 1.92
C PRO A 645 -10.79 -2.37 0.44
N ALA A 646 -11.33 -1.50 -0.42
CA ALA A 646 -11.06 -1.50 -1.86
C ALA A 646 -9.57 -1.25 -2.22
N GLY A 647 -8.83 -0.54 -1.36
CA GLY A 647 -7.39 -0.29 -1.50
C GLY A 647 -6.48 -1.43 -1.01
N ALA A 648 -7.06 -2.56 -0.57
CA ALA A 648 -6.26 -3.68 -0.10
C ALA A 648 -5.47 -4.33 -1.25
N THR A 649 -4.18 -4.57 -1.03
CA THR A 649 -3.25 -5.20 -1.99
C THR A 649 -3.16 -6.71 -1.82
N GLY A 650 -3.63 -7.24 -0.69
CA GLY A 650 -3.64 -8.67 -0.38
C GLY A 650 -4.67 -9.00 0.70
N ALA A 651 -5.10 -10.27 0.75
CA ALA A 651 -5.99 -10.80 1.79
C ALA A 651 -5.40 -12.07 2.39
N VAL A 652 -5.61 -12.24 3.70
CA VAL A 652 -5.34 -13.49 4.43
C VAL A 652 -6.68 -14.11 4.80
N LEU A 653 -6.94 -15.29 4.21
CA LEU A 653 -8.21 -16.00 4.30
C LEU A 653 -7.98 -17.39 4.91
N ASN A 654 -8.79 -17.77 5.90
CA ASN A 654 -8.95 -19.17 6.24
C ASN A 654 -10.03 -19.76 5.32
N VAL A 655 -9.61 -20.59 4.38
CA VAL A 655 -10.48 -21.19 3.37
C VAL A 655 -10.83 -22.61 3.81
N THR A 656 -12.11 -22.94 3.85
CA THR A 656 -12.59 -24.29 4.21
C THR A 656 -13.31 -24.92 3.03
N VAL A 657 -12.91 -26.14 2.70
CA VAL A 657 -13.62 -27.04 1.80
C VAL A 657 -14.59 -27.88 2.62
N THR A 658 -15.83 -28.04 2.17
CA THR A 658 -16.80 -28.93 2.82
C THR A 658 -17.74 -29.60 1.82
N GLN A 659 -18.20 -30.79 2.21
CA GLN A 659 -19.08 -31.67 1.42
C GLN A 659 -18.61 -31.93 -0.03
N PRO A 660 -17.31 -32.12 -0.31
CA PRO A 660 -16.84 -32.45 -1.65
C PRO A 660 -17.36 -33.82 -2.09
N LYS A 661 -17.89 -33.94 -3.32
CA LYS A 661 -18.37 -35.23 -3.85
C LYS A 661 -17.26 -36.17 -4.27
N THR A 662 -16.10 -35.64 -4.62
CA THR A 662 -14.91 -36.38 -5.05
C THR A 662 -13.67 -35.75 -4.44
N GLY A 663 -12.58 -36.52 -4.32
CA GLY A 663 -11.28 -35.94 -3.97
C GLY A 663 -10.80 -34.94 -5.03
N GLY A 664 -9.97 -33.99 -4.62
CA GLY A 664 -9.44 -32.94 -5.48
C GLY A 664 -8.68 -31.88 -4.70
N PHE A 665 -8.47 -30.72 -5.33
CA PHE A 665 -7.84 -29.58 -4.70
C PHE A 665 -8.43 -28.25 -5.18
N VAL A 666 -8.17 -27.17 -4.45
CA VAL A 666 -8.57 -25.80 -4.83
C VAL A 666 -7.33 -24.97 -5.12
N SER A 667 -7.41 -24.19 -6.18
CA SER A 667 -6.47 -23.09 -6.44
C SER A 667 -7.16 -21.77 -6.10
N VAL A 668 -6.54 -20.98 -5.23
CA VAL A 668 -7.02 -19.66 -4.82
C VAL A 668 -6.04 -18.62 -5.35
N TYR A 669 -6.52 -17.66 -6.14
CA TYR A 669 -5.66 -16.77 -6.92
C TYR A 669 -6.33 -15.43 -7.25
N PRO A 670 -5.54 -14.38 -7.55
CA PRO A 670 -6.08 -13.05 -7.88
C PRO A 670 -6.96 -13.06 -9.13
N HIS A 671 -8.01 -12.25 -9.12
CA HIS A 671 -8.86 -12.01 -10.30
C HIS A 671 -8.05 -11.49 -11.49
N GLY A 672 -8.46 -11.86 -12.71
CA GLY A 672 -7.83 -11.37 -13.93
C GLY A 672 -6.36 -11.79 -14.10
N THR A 673 -5.97 -12.93 -13.51
CA THR A 673 -4.67 -13.59 -13.70
C THR A 673 -4.87 -15.03 -14.19
N ASP A 674 -3.84 -15.60 -14.81
CA ASP A 674 -3.85 -17.00 -15.21
C ASP A 674 -3.90 -17.89 -13.97
N ARG A 675 -4.73 -18.93 -14.03
CA ARG A 675 -4.87 -19.87 -12.91
C ARG A 675 -3.53 -20.56 -12.65
N PRO A 676 -2.96 -20.47 -11.42
CA PRO A 676 -1.73 -21.15 -11.09
C PRO A 676 -1.95 -22.66 -11.01
N THR A 677 -0.86 -23.43 -11.08
CA THR A 677 -0.90 -24.88 -10.79
C THR A 677 -0.87 -25.19 -9.30
N ALA A 678 -0.89 -24.16 -8.44
CA ALA A 678 -0.84 -24.27 -6.99
C ALA A 678 -2.07 -24.99 -6.41
N SER A 679 -1.85 -25.81 -5.38
CA SER A 679 -2.89 -26.57 -4.67
C SER A 679 -3.00 -26.09 -3.22
N ASN A 680 -3.81 -25.06 -2.97
CA ASN A 680 -3.94 -24.45 -1.65
C ASN A 680 -4.56 -25.42 -0.63
N ILE A 681 -5.54 -26.23 -1.02
CA ILE A 681 -6.17 -27.23 -0.15
C ILE A 681 -6.36 -28.50 -0.95
N ASN A 682 -6.00 -29.64 -0.37
CA ASN A 682 -6.21 -30.97 -0.95
C ASN A 682 -7.18 -31.74 -0.06
N TRP A 683 -8.14 -32.46 -0.65
CA TRP A 683 -9.18 -33.17 0.10
C TRP A 683 -9.54 -34.52 -0.53
N LEU A 684 -10.11 -35.38 0.31
CA LEU A 684 -10.81 -36.61 -0.05
C LEU A 684 -12.31 -36.35 -0.19
N ALA A 685 -13.03 -37.31 -0.78
CA ALA A 685 -14.49 -37.22 -0.87
C ALA A 685 -15.14 -37.19 0.52
N GLY A 686 -16.09 -36.29 0.72
CA GLY A 686 -16.80 -36.06 1.99
C GLY A 686 -16.00 -35.31 3.07
N GLU A 687 -14.73 -35.02 2.84
CA GLU A 687 -13.86 -34.37 3.82
C GLU A 687 -14.20 -32.88 4.00
N THR A 688 -14.14 -32.40 5.24
CA THR A 688 -14.19 -30.96 5.54
C THR A 688 -12.85 -30.53 6.11
N ILE A 689 -12.10 -29.74 5.34
CA ILE A 689 -10.70 -29.39 5.66
C ILE A 689 -10.44 -27.90 5.36
N PRO A 690 -9.83 -27.17 6.32
CA PRO A 690 -9.39 -25.79 6.13
C PRO A 690 -7.88 -25.69 5.82
N ASN A 691 -7.49 -24.61 5.18
CA ASN A 691 -6.11 -24.11 5.17
C ASN A 691 -6.13 -22.57 5.14
N LEU A 692 -5.12 -21.95 5.73
CA LEU A 692 -4.88 -20.52 5.53
C LEU A 692 -4.40 -20.25 4.10
N VAL A 693 -4.75 -19.11 3.56
CA VAL A 693 -4.36 -18.66 2.23
C VAL A 693 -4.04 -17.18 2.28
N THR A 694 -2.81 -16.82 1.92
CA THR A 694 -2.46 -15.44 1.58
C THR A 694 -2.56 -15.29 0.07
N VAL A 695 -3.34 -14.32 -0.40
CA VAL A 695 -3.59 -14.10 -1.82
C VAL A 695 -3.46 -12.61 -2.16
N PRO A 696 -2.69 -12.25 -3.20
CA PRO A 696 -2.69 -10.90 -3.75
C PRO A 696 -4.09 -10.51 -4.22
N LEU A 697 -4.43 -9.23 -4.12
CA LEU A 697 -5.70 -8.70 -4.63
C LEU A 697 -5.50 -7.91 -5.91
N LYS A 698 -6.45 -8.11 -6.83
CA LYS A 698 -6.62 -7.31 -8.02
C LYS A 698 -8.12 -7.03 -8.16
N ASP A 699 -8.46 -5.76 -8.33
CA ASP A 699 -9.86 -5.28 -8.39
C ASP A 699 -10.72 -5.71 -7.19
N GLY A 700 -10.10 -5.91 -6.01
CA GLY A 700 -10.78 -6.37 -4.80
C GLY A 700 -11.37 -7.80 -4.89
N LYS A 701 -10.91 -8.64 -5.82
CA LYS A 701 -11.53 -9.95 -6.10
C LYS A 701 -10.55 -11.12 -6.01
N VAL A 702 -11.09 -12.26 -5.57
CA VAL A 702 -10.37 -13.54 -5.43
C VAL A 702 -11.13 -14.65 -6.16
N LEU A 703 -10.41 -15.54 -6.85
CA LEU A 703 -10.98 -16.69 -7.55
C LEU A 703 -10.61 -18.01 -6.85
N PHE A 704 -11.57 -18.92 -6.79
CA PHE A 704 -11.47 -20.26 -6.22
C PHE A 704 -11.80 -21.29 -7.31
N PHE A 705 -10.81 -22.01 -7.79
CA PHE A 705 -11.01 -23.03 -8.83
C PHE A 705 -11.11 -24.44 -8.23
N ASN A 706 -12.22 -25.13 -8.48
CA ASN A 706 -12.45 -26.51 -8.04
C ASN A 706 -11.79 -27.53 -8.99
N HIS A 707 -10.61 -28.05 -8.62
CA HIS A 707 -9.92 -29.12 -9.33
C HIS A 707 -10.40 -30.51 -8.88
N SER A 708 -11.70 -30.77 -8.98
CA SER A 708 -12.29 -32.07 -8.71
C SER A 708 -13.32 -32.48 -9.75
N GLY A 709 -13.59 -33.79 -9.85
CA GLY A 709 -14.60 -34.35 -10.73
C GLY A 709 -16.04 -34.20 -10.23
N GLY A 710 -16.26 -33.53 -9.10
CA GLY A 710 -17.55 -33.40 -8.45
C GLY A 710 -17.78 -32.00 -7.88
N THR A 711 -18.97 -31.77 -7.32
CA THR A 711 -19.30 -30.50 -6.68
C THR A 711 -18.63 -30.37 -5.31
N VAL A 712 -18.37 -29.13 -4.88
CA VAL A 712 -17.79 -28.80 -3.59
C VAL A 712 -18.36 -27.50 -3.04
N HIS A 713 -18.34 -27.33 -1.72
CA HIS A 713 -18.58 -26.02 -1.11
C HIS A 713 -17.28 -25.42 -0.58
N PHE A 714 -17.07 -24.15 -0.89
CA PHE A 714 -16.07 -23.28 -0.27
C PHE A 714 -16.70 -22.34 0.76
N ILE A 715 -15.95 -22.14 1.82
CA ILE A 715 -16.18 -21.13 2.86
C ILE A 715 -14.89 -20.31 2.95
N ALA A 716 -14.99 -18.99 3.08
CA ALA A 716 -13.83 -18.13 3.31
C ALA A 716 -14.11 -17.19 4.48
N ASP A 717 -13.21 -17.21 5.46
CA ASP A 717 -13.19 -16.32 6.62
C ASP A 717 -11.94 -15.44 6.56
N ALA A 718 -12.07 -14.12 6.69
CA ALA A 718 -10.93 -13.20 6.72
C ALA A 718 -10.21 -13.25 8.07
N ALA A 719 -8.88 -13.32 8.03
CA ALA A 719 -7.99 -13.15 9.19
C ALA A 719 -7.25 -11.80 9.16
N GLY A 720 -7.12 -11.19 7.98
CA GLY A 720 -6.57 -9.85 7.80
C GLY A 720 -6.44 -9.47 6.33
N TYR A 721 -5.96 -8.26 6.08
CA TYR A 721 -5.65 -7.75 4.75
C TYR A 721 -4.37 -6.92 4.76
N PHE A 722 -3.82 -6.64 3.58
CA PHE A 722 -2.65 -5.77 3.41
C PHE A 722 -3.02 -4.49 2.67
N THR A 723 -2.41 -3.36 3.03
CA THR A 723 -2.52 -2.09 2.29
C THR A 723 -1.13 -1.56 1.96
N GLY A 724 -0.94 -1.04 0.74
CA GLY A 724 0.32 -0.45 0.28
C GLY A 724 0.52 0.98 0.72
#